data_AF-A0A812Y5Q6-F1
#
_entry.id   AF-A0A812Y5Q6-F1
#
_cell.length_a   1.000
_cell.length_b   1.000
_cell.length_c   1.000
_cell.angle_alpha   90.00
_cell.angle_beta   90.00
_cell.angle_gamma   90.00
#
_symmetry.space_group_name_H-M   'P 1'
#
loop_
_entity.id
_entity.type
_entity.pdbx_description
1 polymer ?
#
loop_
_entity_poly.entity_id
_entity_poly.type
_entity_poly.pdbx_seq_one_letter_code
_entity_poly.pdbx_strand_id
1 'polypeptide(L)'
;MSNTVKIEEAGPCRKKISIDVPAEKVNEAMETAYATVAHEATIPGFRKGRAPRRLVEKRFGSYVQDETRSRLCASAYQEAVESNELKVLAHPPAEFFEDVEVEANSPVHIEVEVEVMPEFDLPELKDIEVFKPDNALPDGMVDDEIKKIAINEGDLDEQDKSEKGNYLTGKAVMVDEEGTEHYNIDGAVIQLPEEGDEGMILGVIVPDFTKQVGTPKEGDSVTVKVKGPENHEVEALRGKDLTVTFEVTKIYAIVPAPMADIVAKYGFASEDQLKEMVSNRLEQRAVAQQQSVMRQQVVKYLADNTEFDLPAGLTAQQAARSLERQRMELMYRGVDPTEIEQNMAQLRNASAARATAELKQFFLINKAAEALDVQIEEAEINAQIVQMAMQQGKRPEQFREELIKSGQAQALVQQVREHKTVDKILEDAKVEDISAEDFNKKFANDTTMTSAPTHAKGLEGVIAGETEICKVEQSALIYRGYEIADLAANASFEEVAHLLLVGHKPSADELKHFQAELVAERKLPEPVLNFLKTSGDLVNHHSAVPMDILRTAVSILGHLDQDCQDNSPEANLKKSKRLLAKIPTIIGHMQNSIDRRDFVEPDANLSHSANLLYMMTGEQPSEEAVKVMDVSLVLYAEHDYNASTFSSRVIAGTLSDLHGAVTGAIAALKGPLHGGANEAAMDMLAEIRNDIGHENDDAKIDAWMQTAFANKRKLMGFGHRVYKNGDHRAPILHALGRKAAEARGHEFVKLFELGETVQNIMETQKSIFPNVDFPCGMTYFTMGIPVPQYTPIFVASRITGWCAHIMEQHANNRLIRPRVAYTGPDLRSWND
;
A
#
# COMPACT_ATOMS: atom_id res chain seq x y z
N MET A 1 -63.48 -11.61 -21.24
CA MET A 1 -63.49 -10.14 -21.22
C MET A 1 -62.09 -9.68 -20.83
N SER A 2 -61.54 -8.66 -21.46
CA SER A 2 -60.21 -8.14 -21.12
C SER A 2 -60.30 -7.16 -19.95
N ASN A 3 -59.22 -7.05 -19.17
CA ASN A 3 -59.11 -5.98 -18.18
C ASN A 3 -58.99 -4.65 -18.94
N THR A 4 -59.48 -3.55 -18.36
CA THR A 4 -59.17 -2.23 -18.92
C THR A 4 -57.92 -1.71 -18.22
N VAL A 5 -56.89 -1.37 -18.98
CA VAL A 5 -55.60 -0.93 -18.44
C VAL A 5 -55.33 0.50 -18.91
N LYS A 6 -54.95 1.37 -17.98
CA LYS A 6 -54.51 2.74 -18.24
C LYS A 6 -53.10 2.92 -17.67
N ILE A 7 -52.20 3.48 -18.48
CA ILE A 7 -50.81 3.75 -18.08
C ILE A 7 -50.59 5.26 -18.10
N GLU A 8 -50.04 5.80 -17.02
CA GLU A 8 -49.72 7.21 -16.86
C GLU A 8 -48.26 7.38 -16.42
N GLU A 9 -47.62 8.49 -16.81
CA GLU A 9 -46.29 8.85 -16.31
C GLU A 9 -46.39 9.29 -14.85
N ALA A 10 -45.61 8.66 -13.96
CA ALA A 10 -45.60 8.96 -12.53
C ALA A 10 -44.29 9.61 -12.07
N GLY A 11 -43.31 9.76 -12.96
CA GLY A 11 -42.01 10.38 -12.69
C GLY A 11 -40.88 9.75 -13.52
N PRO A 12 -39.62 10.16 -13.28
CA PRO A 12 -38.47 9.60 -13.98
C PRO A 12 -38.40 8.08 -13.79
N CYS A 13 -38.40 7.33 -14.90
CA CYS A 13 -38.44 5.87 -14.89
C CYS A 13 -39.60 5.26 -14.08
N ARG A 14 -40.74 5.95 -13.93
CA ARG A 14 -41.91 5.49 -13.17
C ARG A 14 -43.19 5.56 -13.98
N LYS A 15 -43.94 4.45 -14.00
CA LYS A 15 -45.26 4.37 -14.61
C LYS A 15 -46.30 4.03 -13.55
N LYS A 16 -47.45 4.69 -13.60
CA LYS A 16 -48.65 4.31 -12.87
C LYS A 16 -49.52 3.45 -13.77
N ILE A 17 -49.84 2.23 -13.32
CA ILE A 17 -50.70 1.28 -14.01
C ILE A 17 -52.01 1.20 -13.23
N SER A 18 -53.11 1.63 -13.85
CA SER A 18 -54.47 1.49 -13.32
C SER A 18 -55.19 0.37 -14.09
N ILE A 19 -55.68 -0.64 -13.38
CA ILE A 19 -56.30 -1.84 -13.96
C ILE A 19 -57.71 -1.98 -13.40
N ASP A 20 -58.71 -1.97 -14.29
CA ASP A 20 -60.10 -2.28 -13.95
C ASP A 20 -60.41 -3.73 -14.34
N VAL A 21 -60.65 -4.55 -13.32
CA VAL A 21 -61.09 -5.93 -13.45
C VAL A 21 -62.62 -5.97 -13.40
N PRO A 22 -63.30 -6.45 -14.47
CA PRO A 22 -64.76 -6.53 -14.49
C PRO A 22 -65.33 -7.46 -13.42
N ALA A 23 -66.53 -7.13 -12.91
CA ALA A 23 -67.22 -7.91 -11.87
C ALA A 23 -67.41 -9.39 -12.26
N GLU A 24 -67.55 -9.71 -13.54
CA GLU A 24 -67.67 -11.07 -14.05
C GLU A 24 -66.39 -11.89 -13.82
N LYS A 25 -65.21 -11.30 -14.05
CA LYS A 25 -63.90 -11.94 -13.80
C LYS A 25 -63.67 -12.15 -12.30
N VAL A 26 -64.08 -11.17 -11.48
CA VAL A 26 -64.01 -11.26 -10.01
C VAL A 26 -64.88 -12.42 -9.50
N ASN A 27 -66.10 -12.53 -10.02
CA ASN A 27 -67.03 -13.60 -9.68
C ASN A 27 -66.49 -14.98 -10.08
N GLU A 28 -65.94 -15.12 -11.28
CA GLU A 28 -65.35 -16.37 -11.76
C GLU A 28 -64.16 -16.82 -10.88
N ALA A 29 -63.31 -15.88 -10.48
CA ALA A 29 -62.19 -16.13 -9.58
C ALA A 29 -62.66 -16.55 -8.17
N MET A 30 -63.67 -15.87 -7.62
CA MET A 30 -64.27 -16.21 -6.32
C MET A 30 -64.94 -17.60 -6.33
N GLU A 31 -65.68 -17.93 -7.39
CA GLU A 31 -66.29 -19.27 -7.56
C GLU A 31 -65.23 -20.37 -7.59
N THR A 32 -64.14 -20.13 -8.33
CA THR A 32 -63.02 -21.07 -8.45
C THR A 32 -62.32 -21.27 -7.11
N ALA A 33 -62.09 -20.20 -6.35
CA ALA A 33 -61.48 -20.27 -5.03
C ALA A 33 -62.38 -20.98 -4.01
N TYR A 34 -63.69 -20.67 -3.98
CA TYR A 34 -64.64 -21.40 -3.14
C TYR A 34 -64.75 -22.88 -3.51
N ALA A 35 -64.70 -23.24 -4.79
CA ALA A 35 -64.69 -24.63 -5.24
C ALA A 35 -63.43 -25.38 -4.77
N THR A 36 -62.27 -24.72 -4.83
CA THR A 36 -60.98 -25.26 -4.37
C THR A 36 -61.00 -25.49 -2.86
N VAL A 37 -61.39 -24.48 -2.08
CA VAL A 37 -61.48 -24.58 -0.61
C VAL A 37 -62.53 -25.61 -0.18
N ALA A 38 -63.67 -25.70 -0.88
CA ALA A 38 -64.68 -26.73 -0.58
C ALA A 38 -64.14 -28.15 -0.82
N HIS A 39 -63.23 -28.32 -1.79
CA HIS A 39 -62.58 -29.59 -2.09
C HIS A 39 -61.49 -29.95 -1.07
N GLU A 40 -60.74 -28.98 -0.57
CA GLU A 40 -59.56 -29.20 0.27
C GLU A 40 -59.83 -29.13 1.79
N ALA A 41 -60.76 -28.29 2.23
CA ALA A 41 -61.00 -28.03 3.64
C ALA A 41 -61.68 -29.21 4.36
N THR A 42 -61.20 -29.51 5.56
CA THR A 42 -61.82 -30.50 6.45
C THR A 42 -62.78 -29.80 7.41
N ILE A 43 -64.09 -29.94 7.17
CA ILE A 43 -65.12 -29.30 7.99
C ILE A 43 -65.77 -30.35 8.92
N PRO A 44 -65.74 -30.16 10.26
CA PRO A 44 -66.38 -31.06 11.20
C PRO A 44 -67.85 -31.32 10.85
N GLY A 45 -68.21 -32.60 10.66
CA GLY A 45 -69.57 -33.03 10.29
C GLY A 45 -69.80 -33.28 8.79
N PHE A 46 -68.84 -33.01 7.91
CA PHE A 46 -68.96 -33.25 6.46
C PHE A 46 -67.77 -34.04 5.90
N ARG A 47 -68.02 -34.92 4.93
CA ARG A 47 -66.95 -35.58 4.16
C ARG A 47 -66.25 -34.53 3.29
N LYS A 48 -64.92 -34.58 3.19
CA LYS A 48 -64.10 -33.71 2.32
C LYS A 48 -64.73 -33.56 0.92
N GLY A 49 -64.91 -32.34 0.44
CA GLY A 49 -65.59 -32.05 -0.83
C GLY A 49 -67.12 -32.05 -0.84
N ARG A 50 -67.80 -32.31 0.30
CA ARG A 50 -69.27 -32.40 0.39
C ARG A 50 -69.91 -31.37 1.33
N ALA A 51 -69.14 -30.38 1.79
CA ALA A 51 -69.68 -29.31 2.62
C ALA A 51 -70.57 -28.36 1.80
N PRO A 52 -71.76 -27.95 2.29
CA PRO A 52 -72.62 -26.98 1.63
C PRO A 52 -71.93 -25.63 1.48
N ARG A 53 -72.09 -24.99 0.32
CA ARG A 53 -71.44 -23.71 -0.04
C ARG A 53 -71.59 -22.62 1.02
N ARG A 54 -72.80 -22.41 1.54
CA ARG A 54 -73.08 -21.45 2.63
C ARG A 54 -72.23 -21.67 3.90
N LEU A 55 -71.84 -22.91 4.17
CA LEU A 55 -71.01 -23.24 5.33
C LEU A 55 -69.52 -22.96 5.07
N VAL A 56 -69.08 -23.17 3.82
CA VAL A 56 -67.72 -22.84 3.36
C VAL A 56 -67.53 -21.32 3.35
N GLU A 57 -68.49 -20.58 2.80
CA GLU A 57 -68.53 -19.11 2.83
C GLU A 57 -68.48 -18.57 4.26
N LYS A 58 -69.25 -19.15 5.19
CA LYS A 58 -69.29 -18.69 6.58
C LYS A 58 -68.00 -18.96 7.36
N ARG A 59 -67.25 -20.03 7.04
CA ARG A 59 -66.04 -20.43 7.79
C ARG A 59 -64.74 -19.96 7.14
N PHE A 60 -64.70 -19.88 5.82
CA PHE A 60 -63.50 -19.60 5.04
C PHE A 60 -63.69 -18.40 4.11
N GLY A 61 -64.76 -17.60 4.29
CA GLY A 61 -65.06 -16.44 3.46
C GLY A 61 -63.91 -15.45 3.39
N SER A 62 -63.33 -15.09 4.54
CA SER A 62 -62.16 -14.21 4.61
C SER A 62 -60.94 -14.81 3.90
N TYR A 63 -60.63 -16.09 4.16
CA TYR A 63 -59.52 -16.79 3.52
C TYR A 63 -59.67 -16.86 1.99
N VAL A 64 -60.88 -17.14 1.49
CA VAL A 64 -61.17 -17.18 0.05
C VAL A 64 -61.07 -15.80 -0.58
N GLN A 65 -61.53 -14.75 0.11
CA GLN A 65 -61.36 -13.37 -0.35
C GLN A 65 -59.88 -12.99 -0.43
N ASP A 66 -59.08 -13.33 0.58
CA ASP A 66 -57.64 -13.04 0.60
C ASP A 66 -56.87 -13.81 -0.49
N GLU A 67 -57.18 -15.10 -0.68
CA GLU A 67 -56.56 -15.94 -1.72
C GLU A 67 -56.96 -15.48 -3.13
N THR A 68 -58.23 -15.14 -3.32
CA THR A 68 -58.75 -14.63 -4.59
C THR A 68 -58.13 -13.27 -4.91
N ARG A 69 -58.05 -12.36 -3.94
CA ARG A 69 -57.40 -11.06 -4.08
C ARG A 69 -55.95 -11.22 -4.56
N SER A 70 -55.18 -12.05 -3.87
CA SER A 70 -53.76 -12.26 -4.18
C SER A 70 -53.57 -12.78 -5.61
N ARG A 71 -54.33 -13.79 -6.03
CA ARG A 71 -54.21 -14.37 -7.39
C ARG A 71 -54.77 -13.46 -8.48
N LEU A 72 -55.91 -12.83 -8.24
CA LEU A 72 -56.58 -11.97 -9.20
C LEU A 72 -55.74 -10.72 -9.47
N CYS A 73 -55.20 -10.09 -8.43
CA CYS A 73 -54.36 -8.90 -8.59
C CYS A 73 -53.03 -9.23 -9.28
N ALA A 74 -52.37 -10.33 -8.90
CA ALA A 74 -51.11 -10.74 -9.53
C ALA A 74 -51.28 -11.07 -11.02
N SER A 75 -52.33 -11.82 -11.37
CA SER A 75 -52.62 -12.18 -12.77
C SER A 75 -53.06 -10.98 -13.61
N ALA A 76 -53.91 -10.10 -13.07
CA ALA A 76 -54.33 -8.88 -13.76
C ALA A 76 -53.15 -7.92 -14.01
N TYR A 77 -52.25 -7.80 -13.04
CA TYR A 77 -51.02 -7.03 -13.16
C TYR A 77 -50.06 -7.62 -14.21
N GLN A 78 -49.83 -8.93 -14.20
CA GLN A 78 -48.98 -9.59 -15.19
C GLN A 78 -49.55 -9.42 -16.61
N GLU A 79 -50.86 -9.62 -16.80
CA GLU A 79 -51.56 -9.40 -18.08
C GLU A 79 -51.41 -7.94 -18.54
N ALA A 80 -51.47 -6.96 -17.62
CA ALA A 80 -51.29 -5.54 -17.93
C ALA A 80 -49.85 -5.20 -18.34
N VAL A 81 -48.84 -5.76 -17.67
CA VAL A 81 -47.42 -5.55 -18.02
C VAL A 81 -47.09 -6.16 -19.38
N GLU A 82 -47.53 -7.39 -19.64
CA GLU A 82 -47.26 -8.10 -20.91
C GLU A 82 -47.99 -7.45 -22.09
N SER A 83 -49.26 -7.10 -21.94
CA SER A 83 -50.07 -6.50 -23.03
C SER A 83 -49.64 -5.09 -23.43
N ASN A 84 -48.86 -4.40 -22.59
CA ASN A 84 -48.34 -3.06 -22.84
C ASN A 84 -46.80 -3.03 -22.99
N GLU A 85 -46.16 -4.20 -23.11
CA GLU A 85 -44.71 -4.35 -23.33
C GLU A 85 -43.83 -3.58 -22.33
N LEU A 86 -44.31 -3.44 -21.08
CA LEU A 86 -43.61 -2.66 -20.05
C LEU A 86 -42.38 -3.41 -19.53
N LYS A 87 -41.19 -2.82 -19.70
CA LYS A 87 -39.92 -3.33 -19.14
C LYS A 87 -39.78 -2.97 -17.66
N VAL A 88 -40.55 -3.61 -16.80
CA VAL A 88 -40.57 -3.37 -15.35
C VAL A 88 -39.31 -3.94 -14.68
N LEU A 89 -38.69 -3.17 -13.78
CA LEU A 89 -37.45 -3.55 -13.08
C LEU A 89 -37.69 -4.43 -11.84
N ALA A 90 -38.84 -4.28 -11.18
CA ALA A 90 -39.23 -5.05 -10.01
C ALA A 90 -40.75 -5.26 -9.98
N HIS A 91 -41.17 -6.50 -9.69
CA HIS A 91 -42.57 -6.79 -9.46
C HIS A 91 -43.01 -6.33 -8.06
N PRO A 92 -44.22 -5.77 -7.92
CA PRO A 92 -44.76 -5.36 -6.62
C PRO A 92 -44.92 -6.60 -5.71
N PRO A 93 -44.51 -6.52 -4.44
CA PRO A 93 -44.75 -7.60 -3.48
C PRO A 93 -46.25 -7.75 -3.20
N ALA A 94 -46.67 -8.93 -2.73
CA ALA A 94 -48.08 -9.25 -2.52
C ALA A 94 -48.80 -8.27 -1.55
N GLU A 95 -48.04 -7.66 -0.64
CA GLU A 95 -48.49 -6.66 0.34
C GLU A 95 -49.12 -5.42 -0.32
N PHE A 96 -48.69 -5.05 -1.54
CA PHE A 96 -49.26 -3.91 -2.28
C PHE A 96 -50.74 -4.11 -2.65
N PHE A 97 -51.21 -5.35 -2.62
CA PHE A 97 -52.58 -5.69 -2.99
C PHE A 97 -53.45 -6.00 -1.77
N GLU A 98 -52.97 -5.84 -0.54
CA GLU A 98 -53.72 -6.19 0.68
C GLU A 98 -54.95 -5.32 0.90
N ASP A 99 -54.86 -4.03 0.60
CA ASP A 99 -55.93 -3.04 0.77
C ASP A 99 -56.98 -3.08 -0.37
N VAL A 100 -56.78 -3.94 -1.38
CA VAL A 100 -57.72 -4.07 -2.49
C VAL A 100 -58.94 -4.86 -2.03
N GLU A 101 -60.09 -4.20 -1.90
CA GLU A 101 -61.34 -4.87 -1.52
C GLU A 101 -61.87 -5.72 -2.69
N VAL A 102 -61.98 -7.04 -2.47
CA VAL A 102 -62.54 -7.98 -3.44
C VAL A 102 -63.88 -8.50 -2.93
N GLU A 103 -64.95 -7.97 -3.52
CA GLU A 103 -66.32 -8.36 -3.23
C GLU A 103 -66.99 -9.01 -4.45
N ALA A 104 -67.88 -9.97 -4.19
CA ALA A 104 -68.64 -10.61 -5.25
C ALA A 104 -69.61 -9.62 -5.92
N ASN A 105 -69.67 -9.65 -7.25
CA ASN A 105 -70.46 -8.77 -8.13
C ASN A 105 -70.00 -7.30 -8.17
N SER A 106 -68.81 -7.00 -7.66
CA SER A 106 -68.21 -5.67 -7.74
C SER A 106 -66.98 -5.72 -8.66
N PRO A 107 -66.77 -4.71 -9.53
CA PRO A 107 -65.50 -4.57 -10.24
C PRO A 107 -64.39 -4.24 -9.24
N VAL A 108 -63.16 -4.61 -9.57
CA VAL A 108 -61.98 -4.35 -8.75
C VAL A 108 -61.06 -3.39 -9.50
N HIS A 109 -60.69 -2.30 -8.83
CA HIS A 109 -59.73 -1.33 -9.36
C HIS A 109 -58.38 -1.51 -8.66
N ILE A 110 -57.32 -1.63 -9.44
CA ILE A 110 -55.95 -1.82 -8.96
C ILE A 110 -55.12 -0.65 -9.48
N GLU A 111 -54.47 0.08 -8.59
CA GLU A 111 -53.46 1.08 -8.97
C GLU A 111 -52.09 0.66 -8.44
N VAL A 112 -51.09 0.62 -9.30
CA VAL A 112 -49.72 0.32 -8.90
C VAL A 112 -48.74 1.23 -9.62
N GLU A 113 -47.80 1.79 -8.87
CA GLU A 113 -46.65 2.51 -9.41
C GLU A 113 -45.46 1.55 -9.51
N VAL A 114 -44.86 1.48 -10.70
CA VAL A 114 -43.74 0.60 -10.98
C VAL A 114 -42.57 1.37 -11.58
N GLU A 115 -41.35 0.97 -11.21
CA GLU A 115 -40.15 1.46 -11.87
C GLU A 115 -39.88 0.66 -13.14
N VAL A 116 -39.68 1.36 -14.25
CA VAL A 116 -39.40 0.79 -15.57
C VAL A 116 -37.97 1.10 -16.01
N MET A 117 -37.45 0.32 -16.96
CA MET A 117 -36.17 0.60 -17.59
C MET A 117 -36.13 2.04 -18.14
N PRO A 118 -34.99 2.76 -18.00
CA PRO A 118 -34.86 4.09 -18.55
C PRO A 118 -34.92 4.06 -20.08
N GLU A 119 -35.69 4.99 -20.65
CA GLU A 119 -35.76 5.22 -22.10
C GLU A 119 -34.95 6.47 -22.45
N PHE A 120 -33.93 6.30 -23.29
CA PHE A 120 -33.04 7.38 -23.73
C PHE A 120 -32.45 7.09 -25.10
N ASP A 121 -32.24 8.09 -25.94
CA ASP A 121 -31.59 7.88 -27.22
C ASP A 121 -30.07 7.86 -27.06
N LEU A 122 -29.40 6.98 -27.80
CA LEU A 122 -27.94 6.98 -27.83
C LEU A 122 -27.43 8.08 -28.77
N PRO A 123 -26.27 8.68 -28.48
CA PRO A 123 -25.57 9.55 -29.41
C PRO A 123 -25.07 8.72 -30.61
N GLU A 124 -24.52 9.41 -31.61
CA GLU A 124 -23.98 8.75 -32.79
C GLU A 124 -22.85 7.78 -32.39
N LEU A 125 -23.03 6.51 -32.68
CA LEU A 125 -22.07 5.45 -32.33
C LEU A 125 -20.95 5.29 -33.37
N LYS A 126 -21.02 6.06 -34.46
CA LYS A 126 -20.06 6.03 -35.57
C LYS A 126 -19.25 7.31 -35.57
N ASP A 127 -18.06 7.25 -36.18
CA ASP A 127 -17.21 8.40 -36.40
C ASP A 127 -16.80 9.17 -35.12
N ILE A 128 -16.84 8.50 -33.96
CA ILE A 128 -16.39 9.06 -32.68
C ILE A 128 -14.90 9.36 -32.77
N GLU A 129 -14.48 10.57 -32.43
CA GLU A 129 -13.06 10.91 -32.34
C GLU A 129 -12.42 10.21 -31.15
N VAL A 130 -11.46 9.33 -31.43
CA VAL A 130 -10.70 8.58 -30.41
C VAL A 130 -9.23 8.76 -30.68
N PHE A 131 -8.48 9.18 -29.67
CA PHE A 131 -7.04 9.38 -29.78
C PHE A 131 -6.31 8.12 -29.31
N LYS A 132 -5.53 7.52 -30.20
CA LYS A 132 -4.70 6.36 -29.89
C LYS A 132 -3.26 6.84 -29.65
N PRO A 133 -2.72 6.69 -28.43
CA PRO A 133 -1.32 7.04 -28.19
C PRO A 133 -0.40 6.06 -28.92
N ASP A 134 0.53 6.58 -29.72
CA ASP A 134 1.59 5.79 -30.33
C ASP A 134 2.50 5.23 -29.24
N ASN A 135 2.49 3.91 -29.10
CA ASN A 135 3.34 3.13 -28.20
C ASN A 135 4.11 2.08 -29.00
N ALA A 136 4.53 2.41 -30.23
CA ALA A 136 5.50 1.57 -30.95
C ALA A 136 6.68 1.25 -30.01
N LEU A 137 6.94 -0.04 -29.81
CA LEU A 137 8.10 -0.46 -29.04
C LEU A 137 9.33 0.08 -29.78
N PRO A 138 10.18 0.89 -29.14
CA PRO A 138 11.39 1.37 -29.77
C PRO A 138 12.24 0.21 -30.31
N ASP A 139 12.85 0.40 -31.49
CA ASP A 139 13.78 -0.57 -32.06
C ASP A 139 14.89 -0.89 -31.04
N GLY A 140 15.09 -2.17 -30.74
CA GLY A 140 16.08 -2.65 -29.76
C GLY A 140 15.54 -2.96 -28.36
N MET A 141 14.29 -2.58 -28.03
CA MET A 141 13.76 -2.78 -26.67
C MET A 141 13.68 -4.24 -26.23
N VAL A 142 13.44 -5.16 -27.17
CA VAL A 142 13.41 -6.62 -26.92
C VAL A 142 14.81 -7.14 -26.63
N ASP A 143 15.78 -6.73 -27.44
CA ASP A 143 17.17 -7.13 -27.26
C ASP A 143 17.75 -6.51 -25.98
N ASP A 144 17.35 -5.29 -25.62
CA ASP A 144 17.75 -4.64 -24.38
C ASP A 144 17.16 -5.33 -23.15
N GLU A 145 15.90 -5.76 -23.22
CA GLU A 145 15.27 -6.49 -22.12
C GLU A 145 15.91 -7.88 -21.94
N ILE A 146 16.34 -8.51 -23.03
CA ILE A 146 17.07 -9.78 -22.99
C ILE A 146 18.50 -9.61 -22.52
N LYS A 147 19.18 -8.53 -22.93
CA LYS A 147 20.49 -8.16 -22.40
C LYS A 147 20.41 -7.93 -20.89
N LYS A 148 19.37 -7.24 -20.40
CA LYS A 148 19.15 -7.06 -18.95
C LYS A 148 18.94 -8.40 -18.24
N ILE A 149 18.15 -9.31 -18.81
CA ILE A 149 17.98 -10.65 -18.24
C ILE A 149 19.32 -11.39 -18.21
N ALA A 150 20.12 -11.32 -19.28
CA ALA A 150 21.42 -12.00 -19.36
C ALA A 150 22.47 -11.39 -18.43
N ILE A 151 22.44 -10.08 -18.22
CA ILE A 151 23.32 -9.36 -17.30
C ILE A 151 22.92 -9.64 -15.85
N ASN A 152 21.62 -9.63 -15.53
CA ASN A 152 21.12 -9.90 -14.17
C ASN A 152 21.40 -11.33 -13.70
N GLU A 153 21.51 -12.25 -14.64
CA GLU A 153 21.77 -13.66 -14.38
C GLU A 153 23.24 -14.06 -14.62
N GLY A 154 24.09 -13.12 -15.03
CA GLY A 154 25.49 -13.34 -15.43
C GLY A 154 26.52 -13.21 -14.29
N ASP A 155 27.78 -13.52 -14.62
CA ASP A 155 28.92 -13.55 -13.70
C ASP A 155 29.97 -12.48 -14.05
N LEU A 156 30.85 -12.13 -13.10
CA LEU A 156 31.95 -11.18 -13.31
C LEU A 156 33.27 -11.90 -13.60
N ASP A 157 33.94 -11.58 -14.71
CA ASP A 157 35.23 -12.16 -15.11
C ASP A 157 36.31 -11.07 -15.24
N GLU A 158 37.51 -11.34 -14.73
CA GLU A 158 38.64 -10.40 -14.72
C GLU A 158 39.39 -10.47 -16.07
N GLN A 159 39.69 -9.31 -16.67
CA GLN A 159 40.26 -9.19 -18.01
C GLN A 159 41.61 -8.47 -18.01
N ASP A 160 42.52 -8.88 -18.90
CA ASP A 160 43.85 -8.27 -19.04
C ASP A 160 43.84 -6.96 -19.86
N LYS A 161 42.77 -6.68 -20.61
CA LYS A 161 42.62 -5.50 -21.45
C LYS A 161 41.19 -4.99 -21.38
N SER A 162 41.01 -3.68 -21.43
CA SER A 162 39.67 -3.10 -21.44
C SER A 162 39.11 -3.07 -22.84
N GLU A 163 37.86 -3.51 -22.92
CA GLU A 163 37.01 -3.36 -24.07
C GLU A 163 35.74 -2.60 -23.67
N LYS A 164 35.00 -2.09 -24.66
CA LYS A 164 33.72 -1.41 -24.43
C LYS A 164 32.76 -2.37 -23.69
N GLY A 165 31.96 -1.83 -22.78
CA GLY A 165 31.05 -2.58 -21.91
C GLY A 165 31.70 -3.14 -20.64
N ASN A 166 33.03 -3.14 -20.53
CA ASN A 166 33.72 -3.58 -19.32
C ASN A 166 33.65 -2.53 -18.21
N TYR A 167 33.71 -3.03 -16.98
CA TYR A 167 33.83 -2.25 -15.75
C TYR A 167 35.29 -2.19 -15.35
N LEU A 168 35.86 -1.00 -15.29
CA LEU A 168 37.22 -0.79 -14.84
C LEU A 168 37.15 -0.27 -13.42
N THR A 169 37.91 -0.89 -12.54
CA THR A 169 38.11 -0.39 -11.18
C THR A 169 39.48 0.22 -11.11
N GLY A 170 39.60 1.35 -10.43
CA GLY A 170 40.82 2.14 -10.50
C GLY A 170 40.78 3.36 -9.61
N LYS A 171 41.82 4.18 -9.72
CA LYS A 171 41.92 5.42 -8.98
C LYS A 171 41.50 6.59 -9.86
N ALA A 172 40.42 7.27 -9.50
CA ALA A 172 39.90 8.42 -10.24
C ALA A 172 40.19 9.74 -9.50
N VAL A 173 40.78 10.71 -10.18
CA VAL A 173 41.16 12.03 -9.64
C VAL A 173 40.56 13.13 -10.51
N MET A 174 39.61 13.91 -10.00
CA MET A 174 38.98 15.03 -10.70
C MET A 174 39.57 16.35 -10.24
N VAL A 175 40.02 17.18 -11.17
CA VAL A 175 40.53 18.53 -10.93
C VAL A 175 39.78 19.57 -11.76
N ASP A 176 39.72 20.82 -11.32
CA ASP A 176 39.15 21.94 -12.11
C ASP A 176 40.19 22.70 -12.94
N GLU A 177 39.74 23.76 -13.63
CA GLU A 177 40.56 24.66 -14.47
C GLU A 177 41.72 25.33 -13.72
N GLU A 178 41.58 25.52 -12.40
CA GLU A 178 42.59 26.10 -11.54
C GLU A 178 43.59 25.04 -11.02
N GLY A 179 43.35 23.76 -11.34
CA GLY A 179 44.14 22.62 -10.89
C GLY A 179 43.78 22.15 -9.49
N THR A 180 42.63 22.57 -8.95
CA THR A 180 42.15 22.16 -7.64
C THR A 180 41.50 20.79 -7.74
N GLU A 181 41.96 19.84 -6.92
CA GLU A 181 41.43 18.47 -6.86
C GLU A 181 40.13 18.44 -6.04
N HIS A 182 39.07 17.92 -6.66
CA HIS A 182 37.72 17.86 -6.09
C HIS A 182 37.29 16.44 -5.72
N TYR A 183 37.78 15.43 -6.44
CA TYR A 183 37.57 14.02 -6.09
C TYR A 183 38.84 13.23 -6.30
N ASN A 184 39.11 12.26 -5.42
CA ASN A 184 40.24 11.34 -5.50
C ASN A 184 39.85 10.01 -4.86
N ILE A 185 39.24 9.15 -5.65
CA ILE A 185 38.63 7.91 -5.18
C ILE A 185 39.49 6.73 -5.64
N ASP A 186 40.00 5.97 -4.67
CA ASP A 186 40.64 4.69 -4.92
C ASP A 186 39.57 3.58 -4.91
N GLY A 187 39.58 2.73 -5.94
CA GLY A 187 38.51 1.76 -6.20
C GLY A 187 37.27 2.34 -6.89
N ALA A 188 37.39 3.50 -7.53
CA ALA A 188 36.35 4.03 -8.39
C ALA A 188 36.06 3.05 -9.54
N VAL A 189 34.76 2.80 -9.78
CA VAL A 189 34.31 1.93 -10.86
C VAL A 189 33.77 2.79 -11.98
N ILE A 190 34.28 2.58 -13.18
CA ILE A 190 33.74 3.19 -14.40
C ILE A 190 33.32 2.07 -15.34
N GLN A 191 32.23 2.26 -16.05
CA GLN A 191 31.88 1.40 -17.17
C GLN A 191 32.34 2.09 -18.45
N LEU A 192 33.04 1.39 -19.34
CA LEU A 192 33.27 1.89 -20.69
C LEU A 192 31.95 1.77 -21.47
N PRO A 193 31.28 2.87 -21.83
CA PRO A 193 30.04 2.82 -22.60
C PRO A 193 30.30 2.40 -24.06
N GLU A 194 29.23 2.12 -24.81
CA GLU A 194 29.29 1.96 -26.27
C GLU A 194 29.68 3.29 -26.96
N GLU A 195 30.04 3.23 -28.25
CA GLU A 195 30.53 4.42 -28.98
C GLU A 195 29.38 5.36 -29.35
N GLY A 196 29.30 6.53 -28.70
CA GLY A 196 28.23 7.51 -28.87
C GLY A 196 27.35 7.69 -27.63
N ASP A 197 27.43 6.77 -26.67
CA ASP A 197 26.74 6.87 -25.39
C ASP A 197 27.55 7.68 -24.38
N GLU A 198 26.84 8.37 -23.48
CA GLU A 198 27.47 9.16 -22.42
C GLU A 198 28.04 8.22 -21.34
N GLY A 199 29.33 8.37 -21.05
CA GLY A 199 29.98 7.60 -19.97
C GLY A 199 29.82 8.30 -18.64
N MET A 200 29.85 7.57 -17.54
CA MET A 200 29.78 8.16 -16.21
C MET A 200 31.07 7.88 -15.45
N ILE A 201 31.66 8.92 -14.87
CA ILE A 201 32.81 8.80 -13.97
C ILE A 201 32.60 9.72 -12.78
N LEU A 202 32.72 9.15 -11.57
CA LEU A 202 32.55 9.90 -10.31
C LEU A 202 31.24 10.70 -10.26
N GLY A 203 30.14 10.11 -10.73
CA GLY A 203 28.82 10.75 -10.73
C GLY A 203 28.63 11.85 -11.78
N VAL A 204 29.64 12.12 -12.62
CA VAL A 204 29.54 13.09 -13.72
C VAL A 204 29.33 12.36 -15.04
N ILE A 205 28.29 12.78 -15.76
CA ILE A 205 28.01 12.35 -17.13
C ILE A 205 28.99 13.04 -18.08
N VAL A 206 29.75 12.25 -18.83
CA VAL A 206 30.79 12.71 -19.74
C VAL A 206 30.42 12.42 -21.20
N PRO A 207 30.25 13.47 -22.01
CA PRO A 207 30.09 13.33 -23.45
C PRO A 207 31.37 12.77 -24.11
N ASP A 208 31.21 11.97 -25.16
CA ASP A 208 32.32 11.39 -25.94
C ASP A 208 33.35 10.60 -25.07
N PHE A 209 32.92 10.04 -23.95
CA PHE A 209 33.79 9.41 -22.94
C PHE A 209 34.77 8.39 -23.53
N THR A 210 34.30 7.53 -24.43
CA THR A 210 35.11 6.51 -25.10
C THR A 210 36.21 7.08 -26.01
N LYS A 211 36.05 8.28 -26.58
CA LYS A 211 37.11 8.96 -27.36
C LYS A 211 38.21 9.52 -26.47
N GLN A 212 37.85 9.92 -25.25
CA GLN A 212 38.78 10.51 -24.29
C GLN A 212 39.56 9.44 -23.53
N VAL A 213 38.88 8.35 -23.16
CA VAL A 213 39.46 7.25 -22.38
C VAL A 213 40.17 6.21 -23.27
N GLY A 214 39.68 5.96 -24.48
CA GLY A 214 40.20 4.89 -25.33
C GLY A 214 39.98 3.50 -24.72
N THR A 215 40.95 2.60 -24.89
CA THR A 215 40.95 1.23 -24.33
C THR A 215 42.17 1.02 -23.44
N PRO A 216 42.16 1.57 -22.21
CA PRO A 216 43.30 1.50 -21.30
C PRO A 216 43.49 0.11 -20.70
N LYS A 217 44.73 -0.28 -20.43
CA LYS A 217 45.03 -1.55 -19.74
C LYS A 217 45.20 -1.31 -18.26
N GLU A 218 45.26 -2.40 -17.50
CA GLU A 218 45.65 -2.34 -16.10
C GLU A 218 47.00 -1.61 -15.95
N GLY A 219 47.03 -0.61 -15.07
CA GLY A 219 48.15 0.30 -14.83
C GLY A 219 48.19 1.55 -15.72
N ASP A 220 47.34 1.66 -16.76
CA ASP A 220 47.28 2.86 -17.58
C ASP A 220 46.49 3.99 -16.88
N SER A 221 46.93 5.22 -17.09
CA SER A 221 46.23 6.42 -16.61
C SER A 221 45.65 7.20 -17.79
N VAL A 222 44.35 7.46 -17.75
CA VAL A 222 43.59 8.16 -18.78
C VAL A 222 43.08 9.48 -18.24
N THR A 223 42.94 10.49 -19.09
CA THR A 223 42.45 11.81 -18.68
C THR A 223 41.26 12.23 -19.52
N VAL A 224 40.20 12.62 -18.85
CA VAL A 224 38.89 12.93 -19.41
C VAL A 224 38.52 14.35 -19.03
N LYS A 225 38.10 15.17 -19.98
CA LYS A 225 37.61 16.52 -19.75
C LYS A 225 36.10 16.59 -19.91
N VAL A 226 35.44 17.20 -18.94
CA VAL A 226 33.99 17.30 -18.88
C VAL A 226 33.58 18.60 -18.21
N LYS A 227 32.41 19.13 -18.56
CA LYS A 227 31.84 20.28 -17.86
C LYS A 227 30.94 19.81 -16.72
N GLY A 228 31.12 20.33 -15.51
CA GLY A 228 30.30 19.91 -14.39
C GLY A 228 28.83 20.32 -14.56
N PRO A 229 27.85 19.47 -14.21
CA PRO A 229 26.43 19.75 -14.35
C PRO A 229 26.00 20.99 -13.55
N GLU A 230 25.07 21.79 -14.06
CA GLU A 230 24.60 22.99 -13.33
C GLU A 230 23.90 22.66 -12.00
N ASN A 231 23.39 21.45 -11.88
CA ASN A 231 22.74 20.89 -10.70
C ASN A 231 23.64 19.93 -9.90
N HIS A 232 24.96 19.92 -10.14
CA HIS A 232 25.87 19.00 -9.47
C HIS A 232 25.93 19.24 -7.94
N GLU A 233 26.08 18.17 -7.15
CA GLU A 233 26.11 18.22 -5.68
C GLU A 233 27.18 19.18 -5.12
N VAL A 234 28.35 19.24 -5.76
CA VAL A 234 29.45 20.16 -5.40
C VAL A 234 29.37 21.47 -6.20
N GLU A 235 29.14 22.59 -5.51
CA GLU A 235 28.97 23.92 -6.10
C GLU A 235 30.18 24.37 -6.93
N ALA A 236 31.40 24.03 -6.49
CA ALA A 236 32.64 24.38 -7.18
C ALA A 236 32.78 23.71 -8.56
N LEU A 237 31.99 22.67 -8.83
CA LEU A 237 32.01 21.93 -10.08
C LEU A 237 30.91 22.39 -11.05
N ARG A 238 29.85 23.07 -10.55
CA ARG A 238 28.70 23.48 -11.36
C ARG A 238 29.12 24.41 -12.50
N GLY A 239 28.92 23.96 -13.73
CA GLY A 239 29.19 24.74 -14.94
C GLY A 239 30.66 25.03 -15.23
N LYS A 240 31.61 24.45 -14.47
CA LYS A 240 33.06 24.62 -14.69
C LYS A 240 33.64 23.50 -15.56
N ASP A 241 34.76 23.78 -16.24
CA ASP A 241 35.50 22.76 -16.99
C ASP A 241 36.37 21.92 -16.04
N LEU A 242 36.17 20.61 -16.07
CA LEU A 242 36.77 19.64 -15.17
C LEU A 242 37.64 18.67 -15.95
N THR A 243 38.71 18.20 -15.32
CA THR A 243 39.63 17.20 -15.86
C THR A 243 39.74 16.05 -14.87
N VAL A 244 39.26 14.86 -15.25
CA VAL A 244 39.30 13.63 -14.48
C VAL A 244 40.41 12.73 -14.99
N THR A 245 41.38 12.40 -14.16
CA THR A 245 42.43 11.41 -14.44
C THR A 245 42.08 10.08 -13.77
N PHE A 246 41.94 9.00 -14.53
CA PHE A 246 41.61 7.68 -14.02
C PHE A 246 42.75 6.70 -14.28
N GLU A 247 43.33 6.13 -13.23
CA GLU A 247 44.34 5.08 -13.30
C GLU A 247 43.67 3.72 -13.11
N VAL A 248 43.80 2.83 -14.08
CA VAL A 248 43.11 1.53 -14.08
C VAL A 248 43.86 0.55 -13.16
N THR A 249 43.17 -0.05 -12.20
CA THR A 249 43.72 -1.06 -11.30
C THR A 249 43.27 -2.47 -11.66
N LYS A 250 42.01 -2.67 -12.06
CA LYS A 250 41.50 -3.95 -12.56
C LYS A 250 40.41 -3.72 -13.58
N ILE A 251 40.16 -4.73 -14.40
CA ILE A 251 39.18 -4.67 -15.48
C ILE A 251 38.32 -5.91 -15.36
N TYR A 252 37.00 -5.72 -15.35
CA TYR A 252 36.01 -6.77 -15.26
C TYR A 252 35.07 -6.68 -16.46
N ALA A 253 34.84 -7.82 -17.11
CA ALA A 253 33.71 -7.96 -18.01
C ALA A 253 32.57 -8.62 -17.23
N ILE A 254 31.36 -8.08 -17.31
CA ILE A 254 30.19 -8.92 -17.06
C ILE A 254 30.18 -9.92 -18.21
N VAL A 255 30.30 -11.19 -17.88
CA VAL A 255 30.03 -12.28 -18.79
C VAL A 255 28.54 -12.57 -18.65
N PRO A 256 27.69 -12.06 -19.57
CA PRO A 256 26.26 -12.30 -19.48
C PRO A 256 26.04 -13.80 -19.49
N ALA A 257 25.06 -14.28 -18.72
CA ALA A 257 24.73 -15.69 -18.70
C ALA A 257 24.55 -16.18 -20.14
N PRO A 258 25.22 -17.29 -20.53
CA PRO A 258 25.05 -17.84 -21.86
C PRO A 258 23.57 -18.02 -22.14
N MET A 259 23.14 -17.65 -23.34
CA MET A 259 21.73 -17.72 -23.69
C MET A 259 21.18 -19.14 -23.53
N ALA A 260 22.01 -20.17 -23.75
CA ALA A 260 21.67 -21.56 -23.49
C ALA A 260 21.31 -21.83 -22.01
N ASP A 261 21.98 -21.17 -21.07
CA ASP A 261 21.75 -21.32 -19.64
C ASP A 261 20.50 -20.56 -19.19
N ILE A 262 20.26 -19.38 -19.77
CA ILE A 262 19.01 -18.62 -19.57
C ILE A 262 17.83 -19.44 -20.13
N VAL A 263 17.95 -19.90 -21.37
CA VAL A 263 16.95 -20.75 -22.06
C VAL A 263 16.69 -22.02 -21.25
N ALA A 264 17.72 -22.70 -20.74
CA ALA A 264 17.56 -23.88 -19.90
C ALA A 264 16.92 -23.57 -18.54
N LYS A 265 17.34 -22.48 -17.89
CA LYS A 265 16.86 -22.05 -16.57
C LYS A 265 15.39 -21.66 -16.60
N TYR A 266 14.94 -21.01 -17.65
CA TYR A 266 13.55 -20.62 -17.85
C TYR A 266 12.72 -21.65 -18.65
N GLY A 267 13.33 -22.77 -19.05
CA GLY A 267 12.64 -23.91 -19.67
C GLY A 267 12.24 -23.71 -21.14
N PHE A 268 12.92 -22.85 -21.89
CA PHE A 268 12.72 -22.64 -23.32
C PHE A 268 13.52 -23.65 -24.15
N ALA A 269 13.10 -23.93 -25.38
CA ALA A 269 13.82 -24.84 -26.29
C ALA A 269 14.88 -24.16 -27.15
N SER A 270 14.78 -22.84 -27.33
CA SER A 270 15.73 -22.02 -28.08
C SER A 270 15.73 -20.56 -27.63
N GLU A 271 16.78 -19.82 -27.99
CA GLU A 271 16.88 -18.37 -27.83
C GLU A 271 15.76 -17.62 -28.56
N ASP A 272 15.41 -18.08 -29.77
CA ASP A 272 14.33 -17.47 -30.56
C ASP A 272 13.01 -17.50 -29.81
N GLN A 273 12.73 -18.58 -29.06
CA GLN A 273 11.52 -18.66 -28.23
C GLN A 273 11.53 -17.67 -27.07
N LEU A 274 12.69 -17.40 -26.47
CA LEU A 274 12.81 -16.39 -25.42
C LEU A 274 12.59 -14.97 -25.99
N LYS A 275 13.22 -14.67 -27.14
CA LYS A 275 13.06 -13.39 -27.85
C LYS A 275 11.62 -13.13 -28.24
N GLU A 276 11.00 -14.12 -28.84
CA GLU A 276 9.60 -14.10 -29.22
C GLU A 276 8.71 -13.91 -27.98
N MET A 277 8.98 -14.56 -26.85
CA MET A 277 8.22 -14.36 -25.62
C MET A 277 8.34 -12.92 -25.07
N VAL A 278 9.55 -12.36 -25.03
CA VAL A 278 9.78 -11.00 -24.51
C VAL A 278 9.13 -9.95 -25.41
N SER A 279 9.30 -10.06 -26.73
CA SER A 279 8.62 -9.24 -27.73
C SER A 279 7.10 -9.31 -27.57
N ASN A 280 6.55 -10.52 -27.57
CA ASN A 280 5.11 -10.74 -27.41
C ASN A 280 4.59 -10.14 -26.09
N ARG A 281 5.34 -10.22 -24.99
CA ARG A 281 4.94 -9.66 -23.69
C ARG A 281 4.92 -8.13 -23.71
N LEU A 282 5.94 -7.51 -24.30
CA LEU A 282 6.02 -6.05 -24.41
C LEU A 282 4.93 -5.50 -25.33
N GLU A 283 4.69 -6.17 -26.46
CA GLU A 283 3.62 -5.83 -27.40
C GLU A 283 2.25 -5.99 -26.76
N GLN A 284 2.00 -7.12 -26.09
CA GLN A 284 0.73 -7.35 -25.39
C GLN A 284 0.46 -6.28 -24.32
N ARG A 285 1.50 -5.84 -23.60
CA ARG A 285 1.38 -4.79 -22.59
C ARG A 285 1.04 -3.44 -23.23
N ALA A 286 1.76 -3.06 -24.29
CA ALA A 286 1.52 -1.81 -25.01
C ALA A 286 0.11 -1.78 -25.62
N VAL A 287 -0.31 -2.87 -26.28
CA VAL A 287 -1.63 -3.02 -26.88
C VAL A 287 -2.74 -2.98 -25.83
N ALA A 288 -2.58 -3.67 -24.70
CA ALA A 288 -3.56 -3.66 -23.62
C ALA A 288 -3.74 -2.24 -23.03
N GLN A 289 -2.65 -1.49 -22.88
CA GLN A 289 -2.69 -0.13 -22.39
C GLN A 289 -3.37 0.83 -23.39
N GLN A 290 -3.04 0.73 -24.68
CA GLN A 290 -3.69 1.50 -25.74
C GLN A 290 -5.20 1.22 -25.79
N GLN A 291 -5.58 -0.06 -25.80
CA GLN A 291 -7.00 -0.45 -25.84
C GLN A 291 -7.77 0.05 -24.63
N SER A 292 -7.20 -0.04 -23.42
CA SER A 292 -7.86 0.46 -22.21
C SER A 292 -8.20 1.95 -22.30
N VAL A 293 -7.22 2.76 -22.73
CA VAL A 293 -7.37 4.21 -22.87
C VAL A 293 -8.35 4.59 -23.98
N MET A 294 -8.36 3.84 -25.09
CA MET A 294 -9.34 4.04 -26.17
C MET A 294 -10.77 3.70 -25.71
N ARG A 295 -10.95 2.59 -24.97
CA ARG A 295 -12.27 2.21 -24.42
C ARG A 295 -12.83 3.27 -23.48
N GLN A 296 -11.98 3.85 -22.62
CA GLN A 296 -12.37 4.90 -21.69
C GLN A 296 -12.88 6.16 -22.42
N GLN A 297 -12.27 6.53 -23.55
CA GLN A 297 -12.73 7.66 -24.36
C GLN A 297 -14.13 7.43 -24.92
N VAL A 298 -14.44 6.22 -25.39
CA VAL A 298 -15.78 5.87 -25.88
C VAL A 298 -16.82 5.91 -24.76
N VAL A 299 -16.51 5.30 -23.60
CA VAL A 299 -17.43 5.33 -22.45
C VAL A 299 -17.70 6.77 -22.00
N LYS A 300 -16.67 7.61 -21.97
CA LYS A 300 -16.80 9.04 -21.67
C LYS A 300 -17.67 9.76 -22.70
N TYR A 301 -17.44 9.54 -23.99
CA TYR A 301 -18.26 10.12 -25.06
C TYR A 301 -19.74 9.78 -24.89
N LEU A 302 -20.07 8.51 -24.63
CA LEU A 302 -21.44 8.08 -24.37
C LEU A 302 -22.02 8.76 -23.13
N ALA A 303 -21.25 8.88 -22.05
CA ALA A 303 -21.70 9.47 -20.80
C ALA A 303 -21.94 10.99 -20.89
N ASP A 304 -21.07 11.70 -21.61
CA ASP A 304 -21.10 13.16 -21.77
C ASP A 304 -22.16 13.61 -22.79
N ASN A 305 -22.47 12.77 -23.78
CA ASN A 305 -23.45 13.08 -24.84
C ASN A 305 -24.83 12.43 -24.63
N THR A 306 -25.06 11.78 -23.49
CA THR A 306 -26.37 11.17 -23.18
C THR A 306 -26.84 11.61 -21.80
N GLU A 307 -27.98 12.31 -21.76
CA GLU A 307 -28.65 12.70 -20.53
C GLU A 307 -29.93 11.87 -20.37
N PHE A 308 -30.06 11.18 -19.24
CA PHE A 308 -31.25 10.43 -18.89
C PHE A 308 -31.31 10.20 -17.38
N ASP A 309 -32.53 10.05 -16.89
CA ASP A 309 -32.78 9.76 -15.49
C ASP A 309 -32.60 8.27 -15.18
N LEU A 310 -32.06 7.97 -14.00
CA LEU A 310 -31.89 6.60 -13.53
C LEU A 310 -33.05 6.19 -12.62
N PRO A 311 -33.45 4.90 -12.63
CA PRO A 311 -34.43 4.37 -11.68
C PRO A 311 -33.94 4.53 -10.24
N ALA A 312 -34.73 5.24 -9.42
CA ALA A 312 -34.35 5.59 -8.05
C ALA A 312 -34.18 4.36 -7.15
N GLY A 313 -35.07 3.37 -7.28
CA GLY A 313 -35.01 2.12 -6.52
C GLY A 313 -33.79 1.27 -6.87
N LEU A 314 -33.44 1.16 -8.15
CA LEU A 314 -32.25 0.40 -8.59
C LEU A 314 -30.95 1.09 -8.17
N THR A 315 -30.90 2.43 -8.25
CA THR A 315 -29.78 3.24 -7.76
C THR A 315 -29.60 3.10 -6.25
N ALA A 316 -30.69 3.12 -5.48
CA ALA A 316 -30.67 2.89 -4.04
C ALA A 316 -30.22 1.46 -3.67
N GLN A 317 -30.66 0.43 -4.41
CA GLN A 317 -30.23 -0.95 -4.20
C GLN A 317 -28.75 -1.17 -4.53
N GLN A 318 -28.25 -0.60 -5.63
CA GLN A 318 -26.84 -0.66 -6.02
C GLN A 318 -25.96 0.02 -4.96
N ALA A 319 -26.34 1.23 -4.53
CA ALA A 319 -25.68 1.94 -3.46
C ALA A 319 -25.68 1.12 -2.16
N ALA A 320 -26.82 0.52 -1.78
CA ALA A 320 -26.95 -0.34 -0.60
C ALA A 320 -26.07 -1.60 -0.66
N ARG A 321 -25.98 -2.27 -1.82
CA ARG A 321 -25.10 -3.44 -2.00
C ARG A 321 -23.61 -3.08 -1.93
N SER A 322 -23.23 -1.95 -2.53
CA SER A 322 -21.86 -1.43 -2.46
C SER A 322 -21.47 -1.09 -1.02
N LEU A 323 -22.38 -0.42 -0.31
CA LEU A 323 -22.26 -0.11 1.11
C LEU A 323 -22.17 -1.37 1.96
N GLU A 324 -23.02 -2.37 1.73
CA GLU A 324 -22.99 -3.62 2.49
C GLU A 324 -21.69 -4.40 2.30
N ARG A 325 -21.14 -4.40 1.07
CA ARG A 325 -19.83 -4.99 0.79
C ARG A 325 -18.72 -4.30 1.57
N GLN A 326 -18.73 -2.97 1.60
CA GLN A 326 -17.80 -2.17 2.40
C GLN A 326 -18.01 -2.39 3.90
N ARG A 327 -19.26 -2.52 4.36
CA ARG A 327 -19.62 -2.83 5.76
C ARG A 327 -19.00 -4.16 6.18
N MET A 328 -19.20 -5.20 5.37
CA MET A 328 -18.62 -6.52 5.59
C MET A 328 -17.09 -6.47 5.57
N GLU A 329 -16.49 -5.72 4.65
CA GLU A 329 -15.04 -5.53 4.59
C GLU A 329 -14.47 -4.82 5.84
N LEU A 330 -15.17 -3.82 6.37
CA LEU A 330 -14.82 -3.15 7.63
C LEU A 330 -15.00 -4.07 8.85
N MET A 331 -16.04 -4.92 8.86
CA MET A 331 -16.22 -5.96 9.88
C MET A 331 -15.08 -6.99 9.84
N TYR A 332 -14.67 -7.44 8.66
CA TYR A 332 -13.55 -8.38 8.49
C TYR A 332 -12.21 -7.77 8.92
N ARG A 333 -12.06 -6.44 8.79
CA ARG A 333 -10.89 -5.67 9.26
C ARG A 333 -10.93 -5.36 10.77
N GLY A 334 -11.97 -5.79 11.50
CA GLY A 334 -12.07 -5.67 12.96
C GLY A 334 -12.40 -4.27 13.47
N VAL A 335 -13.04 -3.43 12.67
CA VAL A 335 -13.52 -2.10 13.07
C VAL A 335 -14.71 -2.26 14.04
N ASP A 336 -14.81 -1.37 15.04
CA ASP A 336 -15.88 -1.42 16.04
C ASP A 336 -17.27 -1.27 15.40
N PRO A 337 -18.30 -2.05 15.79
CA PRO A 337 -19.64 -1.99 15.19
C PRO A 337 -20.28 -0.61 15.22
N THR A 338 -20.01 0.19 16.26
CA THR A 338 -20.53 1.55 16.41
C THR A 338 -19.84 2.51 15.42
N GLU A 339 -18.54 2.30 15.21
CA GLU A 339 -17.73 3.04 14.24
C GLU A 339 -18.07 2.65 12.80
N ILE A 340 -18.44 1.38 12.56
CA ILE A 340 -18.94 0.91 11.27
C ILE A 340 -20.22 1.67 10.91
N GLU A 341 -21.21 1.72 11.79
CA GLU A 341 -22.48 2.44 11.51
C GLU A 341 -22.26 3.94 11.24
N GLN A 342 -21.29 4.57 11.91
CA GLN A 342 -20.91 5.96 11.64
C GLN A 342 -20.19 6.15 10.29
N ASN A 343 -19.27 5.24 9.92
CA ASN A 343 -18.64 5.23 8.59
C ASN A 343 -19.68 4.95 7.48
N MET A 344 -20.65 4.06 7.73
CA MET A 344 -21.70 3.70 6.78
C MET A 344 -22.61 4.89 6.43
N ALA A 345 -22.91 5.76 7.41
CA ALA A 345 -23.69 6.97 7.17
C ALA A 345 -22.98 7.96 6.23
N GLN A 346 -21.65 8.04 6.29
CA GLN A 346 -20.83 8.96 5.48
C GLN A 346 -20.57 8.41 4.07
N LEU A 347 -20.34 7.09 3.96
CA LEU A 347 -20.10 6.40 2.69
C LEU A 347 -21.36 6.39 1.80
N ARG A 348 -22.57 6.53 2.38
CA ARG A 348 -23.84 6.53 1.62
C ARG A 348 -23.87 7.54 0.47
N ASN A 349 -23.36 8.75 0.68
CA ASN A 349 -23.42 9.82 -0.33
C ASN A 349 -22.36 9.66 -1.43
N ALA A 350 -21.12 9.31 -1.08
CA ALA A 350 -20.05 9.06 -2.06
C ALA A 350 -20.30 7.77 -2.87
N SER A 351 -20.85 6.74 -2.22
CA SER A 351 -21.27 5.50 -2.87
C SER A 351 -22.44 5.75 -3.83
N ALA A 352 -23.39 6.63 -3.51
CA ALA A 352 -24.49 6.98 -4.39
C ALA A 352 -24.02 7.62 -5.70
N ALA A 353 -23.11 8.60 -5.67
CA ALA A 353 -22.59 9.25 -6.88
C ALA A 353 -21.82 8.26 -7.78
N ARG A 354 -20.99 7.40 -7.18
CA ARG A 354 -20.26 6.35 -7.89
C ARG A 354 -21.21 5.28 -8.46
N ALA A 355 -22.16 4.80 -7.66
CA ALA A 355 -23.18 3.85 -8.10
C ALA A 355 -24.05 4.41 -9.23
N THR A 356 -24.34 5.72 -9.18
CA THR A 356 -25.05 6.44 -10.25
C THR A 356 -24.24 6.43 -11.54
N ALA A 357 -22.94 6.76 -11.48
CA ALA A 357 -22.07 6.75 -12.66
C ALA A 357 -21.89 5.34 -13.25
N GLU A 358 -21.65 4.33 -12.40
CA GLU A 358 -21.53 2.91 -12.81
C GLU A 358 -22.84 2.38 -13.41
N LEU A 359 -24.00 2.75 -12.85
CA LEU A 359 -25.30 2.40 -13.42
C LEU A 359 -25.59 3.12 -14.74
N LYS A 360 -25.25 4.41 -14.83
CA LYS A 360 -25.37 5.18 -16.07
C LYS A 360 -24.57 4.51 -17.18
N GLN A 361 -23.30 4.17 -16.91
CA GLN A 361 -22.44 3.43 -17.82
C GLN A 361 -23.05 2.07 -18.20
N PHE A 362 -23.55 1.30 -17.22
CA PHE A 362 -24.19 0.01 -17.47
C PHE A 362 -25.37 0.11 -18.45
N PHE A 363 -26.27 1.08 -18.27
CA PHE A 363 -27.40 1.26 -19.18
C PHE A 363 -26.97 1.72 -20.57
N LEU A 364 -26.04 2.68 -20.65
CA LEU A 364 -25.50 3.16 -21.94
C LEU A 364 -24.87 2.02 -22.74
N ILE A 365 -24.03 1.22 -22.10
CA ILE A 365 -23.33 0.11 -22.75
C ILE A 365 -24.33 -1.00 -23.12
N ASN A 366 -25.29 -1.35 -22.28
CA ASN A 366 -26.29 -2.36 -22.65
C ASN A 366 -27.17 -1.89 -23.81
N LYS A 367 -27.57 -0.62 -23.84
CA LYS A 367 -28.35 -0.08 -24.96
C LYS A 367 -27.52 -0.05 -26.24
N ALA A 368 -26.23 0.29 -26.15
CA ALA A 368 -25.33 0.24 -27.29
C ALA A 368 -25.12 -1.21 -27.77
N ALA A 369 -25.02 -2.16 -26.84
CA ALA A 369 -24.93 -3.59 -27.16
C ALA A 369 -26.18 -4.10 -27.88
N GLU A 370 -27.38 -3.64 -27.49
CA GLU A 370 -28.64 -3.95 -28.18
C GLU A 370 -28.69 -3.31 -29.57
N ALA A 371 -28.35 -2.02 -29.69
CA ALA A 371 -28.35 -1.29 -30.96
C ALA A 371 -27.37 -1.89 -31.98
N LEU A 372 -26.26 -2.46 -31.49
CA LEU A 372 -25.23 -3.10 -32.29
C LEU A 372 -25.41 -4.62 -32.40
N ASP A 373 -26.44 -5.23 -31.82
CA ASP A 373 -26.65 -6.69 -31.78
C ASP A 373 -25.40 -7.47 -31.32
N VAL A 374 -24.86 -7.11 -30.16
CA VAL A 374 -23.68 -7.74 -29.56
C VAL A 374 -24.09 -9.01 -28.80
N GLN A 375 -23.69 -10.16 -29.33
CA GLN A 375 -23.88 -11.49 -28.73
C GLN A 375 -22.58 -11.96 -28.06
N ILE A 376 -22.66 -12.70 -26.96
CA ILE A 376 -21.51 -13.30 -26.26
C ILE A 376 -21.53 -14.81 -26.48
N GLU A 377 -20.42 -15.35 -26.97
CA GLU A 377 -20.27 -16.80 -27.12
C GLU A 377 -19.61 -17.42 -25.89
N GLU A 378 -19.96 -18.66 -25.57
CA GLU A 378 -19.34 -19.37 -24.44
C GLU A 378 -17.81 -19.52 -24.61
N ALA A 379 -17.36 -19.60 -25.86
CA ALA A 379 -15.94 -19.63 -26.20
C ALA A 379 -15.18 -18.37 -25.72
N GLU A 380 -15.79 -17.19 -25.80
CA GLU A 380 -15.17 -15.92 -25.39
C GLU A 380 -15.00 -15.83 -23.87
N ILE A 381 -16.01 -16.31 -23.13
CA ILE A 381 -15.98 -16.40 -21.67
C ILE A 381 -14.88 -17.37 -21.25
N ASN A 382 -14.80 -18.52 -21.92
CA ASN A 382 -13.79 -19.54 -21.63
C ASN A 382 -12.37 -19.02 -21.90
N ALA A 383 -12.17 -18.30 -23.01
CA ALA A 383 -10.87 -17.70 -23.34
C ALA A 383 -10.41 -16.73 -22.24
N GLN A 384 -11.32 -15.88 -21.74
CA GLN A 384 -11.01 -14.94 -20.66
C GLN A 384 -10.64 -15.66 -19.36
N ILE A 385 -11.38 -16.70 -18.98
CA ILE A 385 -11.09 -17.53 -17.80
C ILE A 385 -9.72 -18.19 -17.90
N VAL A 386 -9.37 -18.73 -19.08
CA VAL A 386 -8.07 -19.35 -19.34
C VAL A 386 -6.94 -18.34 -19.16
N GLN A 387 -7.07 -17.15 -19.73
CA GLN A 387 -6.07 -16.08 -19.61
C GLN A 387 -5.86 -15.66 -18.14
N MET A 388 -6.94 -15.46 -17.40
CA MET A 388 -6.87 -15.09 -15.98
C MET A 388 -6.26 -16.20 -15.12
N ALA A 389 -6.58 -17.46 -15.40
CA ALA A 389 -6.02 -18.61 -14.70
C ALA A 389 -4.51 -18.73 -14.95
N MET A 390 -4.05 -18.49 -16.18
CA MET A 390 -2.62 -18.51 -16.54
C MET A 390 -1.83 -17.43 -15.80
N GLN A 391 -2.36 -16.21 -15.68
CA GLN A 391 -1.69 -15.13 -14.94
C GLN A 391 -1.52 -15.43 -13.43
N GLN A 392 -2.42 -16.22 -12.85
CA GLN A 392 -2.38 -16.63 -11.45
C GLN A 392 -1.72 -18.00 -11.22
N GLY A 393 -1.21 -18.66 -12.27
CA GLY A 393 -0.63 -20.00 -12.18
C GLY A 393 -1.64 -21.10 -11.79
N LYS A 394 -2.93 -20.91 -12.06
CA LYS A 394 -4.03 -21.84 -11.71
C LYS A 394 -4.52 -22.63 -12.92
N ARG A 395 -5.15 -23.80 -12.69
CA ARG A 395 -5.82 -24.58 -13.75
C ARG A 395 -7.15 -23.93 -14.14
N PRO A 396 -7.47 -23.74 -15.44
CA PRO A 396 -8.70 -23.07 -15.89
C PRO A 396 -10.00 -23.67 -15.37
N GLU A 397 -10.10 -25.01 -15.28
CA GLU A 397 -11.29 -25.69 -14.75
C GLU A 397 -11.51 -25.38 -13.27
N GLN A 398 -10.43 -25.41 -12.49
CA GLN A 398 -10.46 -25.09 -11.06
C GLN A 398 -10.80 -23.62 -10.84
N PHE A 399 -10.22 -22.72 -11.65
CA PHE A 399 -10.50 -21.29 -11.58
C PHE A 399 -11.95 -20.98 -11.99
N ARG A 400 -12.50 -21.68 -12.99
CA ARG A 400 -13.92 -21.57 -13.38
C ARG A 400 -14.85 -22.01 -12.26
N GLU A 401 -14.56 -23.16 -11.63
CA GLU A 401 -15.35 -23.59 -10.47
C GLU A 401 -15.29 -22.59 -9.32
N GLU A 402 -14.13 -21.97 -9.09
CA GLU A 402 -13.93 -20.93 -8.08
C GLU A 402 -14.80 -19.69 -8.39
N LEU A 403 -14.81 -19.25 -9.66
CA LEU A 403 -15.66 -18.13 -10.13
C LEU A 403 -17.16 -18.44 -10.06
N ILE A 404 -17.58 -19.70 -10.29
CA ILE A 404 -18.98 -20.11 -10.16
C ILE A 404 -19.36 -20.16 -8.68
N LYS A 405 -18.54 -20.76 -7.83
CA LYS A 405 -18.77 -20.86 -6.37
C LYS A 405 -18.80 -19.49 -5.70
N SER A 406 -18.00 -18.53 -6.19
CA SER A 406 -17.96 -17.16 -5.69
C SER A 406 -19.04 -16.23 -6.29
N GLY A 407 -19.83 -16.70 -7.27
CA GLY A 407 -20.81 -15.90 -7.98
C GLY A 407 -20.21 -14.86 -8.94
N GLN A 408 -18.89 -14.88 -9.18
CA GLN A 408 -18.18 -13.94 -10.05
C GLN A 408 -18.27 -14.31 -11.54
N ALA A 409 -18.67 -15.54 -11.88
CA ALA A 409 -18.83 -15.97 -13.27
C ALA A 409 -19.78 -15.05 -14.06
N GLN A 410 -20.90 -14.63 -13.47
CA GLN A 410 -21.86 -13.74 -14.15
C GLN A 410 -21.31 -12.32 -14.35
N ALA A 411 -20.49 -11.83 -13.41
CA ALA A 411 -19.81 -10.54 -13.53
C ALA A 411 -18.79 -10.56 -14.68
N LEU A 412 -18.09 -11.68 -14.86
CA LEU A 412 -17.17 -11.88 -15.97
C LEU A 412 -17.89 -11.83 -17.32
N VAL A 413 -19.05 -12.47 -17.45
CA VAL A 413 -19.88 -12.39 -18.66
C VAL A 413 -20.25 -10.94 -18.99
N GLN A 414 -20.67 -10.18 -17.98
CA GLN A 414 -21.02 -8.76 -18.17
C GLN A 414 -19.81 -7.93 -18.61
N GLN A 415 -18.63 -8.16 -18.03
CA GLN A 415 -17.40 -7.49 -18.40
C GLN A 415 -16.99 -7.79 -19.84
N VAL A 416 -17.10 -9.06 -20.26
CA VAL A 416 -16.83 -9.47 -21.65
C VAL A 416 -17.80 -8.78 -22.61
N ARG A 417 -19.09 -8.69 -22.27
CA ARG A 417 -20.09 -7.97 -23.06
C ARG A 417 -19.74 -6.49 -23.23
N GLU A 418 -19.36 -5.85 -22.12
CA GLU A 418 -18.99 -4.44 -22.08
C GLU A 418 -17.79 -4.18 -23.00
N HIS A 419 -16.72 -4.96 -22.83
CA HIS A 419 -15.55 -4.85 -23.67
C HIS A 419 -15.91 -5.03 -25.16
N LYS A 420 -16.64 -6.10 -25.51
CA LYS A 420 -17.05 -6.37 -26.89
C LYS A 420 -17.91 -5.26 -27.50
N THR A 421 -18.77 -4.65 -26.70
CA THR A 421 -19.62 -3.54 -27.15
C THR A 421 -18.80 -2.30 -27.45
N VAL A 422 -17.89 -1.94 -26.54
CA VAL A 422 -17.01 -0.77 -26.75
C VAL A 422 -16.05 -1.01 -27.92
N ASP A 423 -15.55 -2.23 -28.10
CA ASP A 423 -14.72 -2.58 -29.25
C ASP A 423 -15.47 -2.43 -30.58
N LYS A 424 -16.72 -2.86 -30.64
CA LYS A 424 -17.56 -2.69 -31.82
C LYS A 424 -17.85 -1.22 -32.15
N ILE A 425 -17.91 -0.36 -31.13
CA ILE A 425 -17.99 1.10 -31.32
C ILE A 425 -16.65 1.65 -31.82
N LEU A 426 -15.53 1.15 -31.28
CA LEU A 426 -14.18 1.54 -31.73
C LEU A 426 -13.90 1.13 -33.19
N GLU A 427 -14.49 0.04 -33.69
CA GLU A 427 -14.36 -0.39 -35.10
C GLU A 427 -14.89 0.65 -36.10
N ASP A 428 -15.95 1.38 -35.72
CA ASP A 428 -16.57 2.43 -36.53
C ASP A 428 -16.10 3.86 -36.10
N ALA A 429 -15.13 3.97 -35.20
CA ALA A 429 -14.62 5.25 -34.68
C ALA A 429 -13.53 5.87 -35.57
N LYS A 430 -13.41 7.20 -35.53
CA LYS A 430 -12.29 7.94 -36.12
C LYS A 430 -11.11 7.91 -35.16
N VAL A 431 -10.29 6.87 -35.28
CA VAL A 431 -9.08 6.72 -34.49
C VAL A 431 -7.96 7.56 -35.09
N GLU A 432 -7.52 8.58 -34.35
CA GLU A 432 -6.35 9.39 -34.70
C GLU A 432 -5.16 8.89 -33.87
N ASP A 433 -4.10 8.42 -34.54
CA ASP A 433 -2.83 8.13 -33.89
C ASP A 433 -2.14 9.45 -33.52
N ILE A 434 -1.83 9.62 -32.23
CA ILE A 434 -1.13 10.80 -31.72
C ILE A 434 0.07 10.38 -30.87
N SER A 435 1.08 11.24 -30.78
CA SER A 435 2.23 10.97 -29.92
C SER A 435 1.80 10.84 -28.44
N ALA A 436 2.50 10.01 -27.67
CA ALA A 436 2.24 9.88 -26.23
C ALA A 436 2.35 11.25 -25.49
N GLU A 437 3.22 12.13 -25.96
CA GLU A 437 3.41 13.47 -25.40
C GLU A 437 2.17 14.37 -25.65
N ASP A 438 1.64 14.35 -26.87
CA ASP A 438 0.45 15.13 -27.23
C ASP A 438 -0.82 14.57 -26.57
N PHE A 439 -0.89 13.24 -26.40
CA PHE A 439 -1.95 12.59 -25.64
C PHE A 439 -2.00 13.09 -24.20
N ASN A 440 -0.86 13.09 -23.52
CA ASN A 440 -0.77 13.52 -22.12
C ASN A 440 -1.12 15.01 -21.94
N LYS A 441 -0.74 15.87 -22.88
CA LYS A 441 -1.13 17.29 -22.87
C LYS A 441 -2.63 17.48 -23.04
N LYS A 442 -3.27 16.67 -23.89
CA LYS A 442 -4.71 16.80 -24.22
C LYS A 442 -5.64 16.42 -23.08
N PHE A 443 -5.26 15.44 -22.25
CA PHE A 443 -6.13 14.88 -21.20
C PHE A 443 -5.75 15.26 -19.75
N ALA A 444 -4.88 16.26 -19.56
CA ALA A 444 -4.31 16.64 -18.26
C ALA A 444 -5.31 17.05 -17.14
N ASN A 445 -6.53 17.48 -17.48
CA ASN A 445 -7.52 18.02 -16.52
C ASN A 445 -8.68 17.07 -16.19
N ASP A 446 -8.70 15.88 -16.75
CA ASP A 446 -9.86 15.00 -16.67
C ASP A 446 -9.67 13.99 -15.53
N THR A 447 -10.31 14.23 -14.38
CA THR A 447 -10.22 13.36 -13.17
C THR A 447 -10.98 12.04 -13.27
N THR A 448 -11.54 11.73 -14.44
CA THR A 448 -12.01 10.38 -14.78
C THR A 448 -10.97 9.62 -15.61
N MET A 449 -10.08 10.36 -16.28
CA MET A 449 -8.82 9.88 -16.85
C MET A 449 -7.65 9.98 -15.84
N THR A 450 -7.85 10.65 -14.70
CA THR A 450 -6.94 10.72 -13.54
C THR A 450 -7.73 10.46 -12.24
N SER A 451 -7.56 9.30 -11.60
CA SER A 451 -8.36 8.81 -10.45
C SER A 451 -8.89 9.87 -9.46
N ALA A 452 -10.19 9.83 -9.13
CA ALA A 452 -10.82 10.56 -8.01
C ALA A 452 -9.96 10.53 -6.73
N PRO A 453 -9.95 11.58 -5.88
CA PRO A 453 -9.14 11.59 -4.67
C PRO A 453 -9.61 10.49 -3.71
N THR A 454 -8.93 9.36 -3.75
CA THR A 454 -9.07 8.25 -2.82
C THR A 454 -8.64 8.75 -1.44
N HIS A 455 -9.58 8.80 -0.49
CA HIS A 455 -9.26 8.99 0.92
C HIS A 455 -8.46 7.77 1.41
N ALA A 456 -7.14 7.90 1.44
CA ALA A 456 -6.25 6.87 1.96
C ALA A 456 -6.19 6.98 3.49
N LYS A 457 -6.96 6.14 4.19
CA LYS A 457 -6.86 6.03 5.67
C LYS A 457 -5.40 5.72 6.04
N GLY A 458 -4.83 6.55 6.92
CA GLY A 458 -3.42 6.42 7.32
C GLY A 458 -2.40 6.59 6.19
N LEU A 459 -2.78 7.31 5.11
CA LEU A 459 -1.94 7.53 3.92
C LEU A 459 -1.49 6.23 3.24
N GLU A 460 -2.30 5.17 3.34
CA GLU A 460 -2.05 3.89 2.69
C GLU A 460 -1.81 4.01 1.18
N GLY A 461 -0.65 3.53 0.71
CA GLY A 461 -0.31 3.55 -0.71
C GLY A 461 -0.09 4.95 -1.29
N VAL A 462 -0.04 5.99 -0.44
CA VAL A 462 0.25 7.36 -0.87
C VAL A 462 1.75 7.60 -0.79
N ILE A 463 2.35 7.91 -1.93
CA ILE A 463 3.71 8.46 -1.99
C ILE A 463 3.60 9.93 -1.54
N ALA A 464 4.01 10.22 -0.30
CA ALA A 464 3.83 11.54 0.29
C ALA A 464 4.93 12.55 -0.07
N GLY A 465 6.02 12.10 -0.69
CA GLY A 465 7.11 12.93 -1.18
C GLY A 465 8.24 12.10 -1.78
N GLU A 466 9.20 12.78 -2.39
CA GLU A 466 10.46 12.20 -2.87
C GLU A 466 11.51 12.27 -1.76
N THR A 467 12.47 11.34 -1.78
CA THR A 467 13.61 11.34 -0.86
C THR A 467 14.83 10.66 -1.48
N GLU A 468 16.01 11.16 -1.14
CA GLU A 468 17.31 10.58 -1.53
C GLU A 468 17.98 9.80 -0.38
N ILE A 469 17.35 9.76 0.80
CA ILE A 469 17.96 9.23 2.02
C ILE A 469 17.81 7.70 2.09
N CYS A 470 16.60 7.20 1.85
CA CYS A 470 16.26 5.80 2.04
C CYS A 470 15.22 5.32 1.04
N LYS A 471 15.38 4.08 0.57
CA LYS A 471 14.42 3.39 -0.28
C LYS A 471 14.00 2.08 0.39
N VAL A 472 12.68 1.90 0.56
CA VAL A 472 12.07 0.70 1.16
C VAL A 472 11.18 0.02 0.13
N GLU A 473 11.58 -1.16 -0.34
CA GLU A 473 10.78 -2.00 -1.24
C GLU A 473 10.66 -3.42 -0.69
N GLN A 474 9.72 -4.22 -1.22
CA GLN A 474 9.58 -5.62 -0.83
C GLN A 474 10.90 -6.42 -0.98
N SER A 475 11.74 -6.04 -1.94
CA SER A 475 12.99 -6.73 -2.30
C SER A 475 14.26 -6.11 -1.71
N ALA A 476 14.24 -4.89 -1.17
CA ALA A 476 15.46 -4.22 -0.68
C ALA A 476 15.18 -3.11 0.35
N LEU A 477 16.15 -2.89 1.23
CA LEU A 477 16.25 -1.69 2.06
C LEU A 477 17.59 -1.01 1.79
N ILE A 478 17.55 0.21 1.27
CA ILE A 478 18.74 0.93 0.79
C ILE A 478 18.87 2.25 1.55
N TYR A 479 20.04 2.53 2.11
CA TYR A 479 20.40 3.85 2.65
C TYR A 479 21.39 4.53 1.70
N ARG A 480 20.98 5.64 1.08
CA ARG A 480 21.79 6.45 0.14
C ARG A 480 22.62 5.60 -0.84
N GLY A 481 21.99 4.60 -1.44
CA GLY A 481 22.62 3.71 -2.43
C GLY A 481 23.23 2.41 -1.90
N TYR A 482 23.34 2.22 -0.57
CA TYR A 482 23.91 1.01 0.04
C TYR A 482 22.84 0.11 0.65
N GLU A 483 22.89 -1.19 0.35
CA GLU A 483 21.93 -2.18 0.83
C GLU A 483 22.14 -2.49 2.33
N ILE A 484 21.07 -2.73 3.09
CA ILE A 484 21.12 -2.83 4.54
C ILE A 484 21.97 -4.00 5.05
N ALA A 485 21.99 -5.14 4.35
CA ALA A 485 22.81 -6.28 4.71
C ALA A 485 24.30 -6.01 4.49
N ASP A 486 24.66 -5.26 3.43
CA ASP A 486 26.04 -4.80 3.21
C ASP A 486 26.49 -3.86 4.33
N LEU A 487 25.67 -2.86 4.67
CA LEU A 487 25.97 -1.95 5.77
C LEU A 487 26.09 -2.68 7.11
N ALA A 488 25.18 -3.60 7.43
CA ALA A 488 25.22 -4.38 8.66
C ALA A 488 26.48 -5.27 8.76
N ALA A 489 26.97 -5.78 7.63
CA ALA A 489 28.17 -6.59 7.57
C ALA A 489 29.44 -5.74 7.70
N ASN A 490 29.50 -4.61 6.98
CA ASN A 490 30.76 -3.96 6.63
C ASN A 490 30.93 -2.53 7.19
N ALA A 491 29.88 -1.89 7.70
CA ALA A 491 29.93 -0.53 8.23
C ALA A 491 29.71 -0.51 9.75
N SER A 492 30.34 0.47 10.40
CA SER A 492 30.04 0.90 11.76
C SER A 492 28.83 1.83 11.80
N PHE A 493 28.19 1.96 12.97
CA PHE A 493 27.09 2.92 13.11
C PHE A 493 27.53 4.37 12.85
N GLU A 494 28.75 4.77 13.25
CA GLU A 494 29.25 6.12 12.95
C GLU A 494 29.43 6.39 11.46
N GLU A 495 29.85 5.39 10.66
CA GLU A 495 29.92 5.51 9.21
C GLU A 495 28.53 5.67 8.58
N VAL A 496 27.55 4.90 9.06
CA VAL A 496 26.15 5.01 8.61
C VAL A 496 25.52 6.34 9.04
N ALA A 497 25.81 6.80 10.26
CA ALA A 497 25.36 8.10 10.74
C ALA A 497 25.93 9.24 9.89
N HIS A 498 27.22 9.18 9.55
CA HIS A 498 27.83 10.13 8.62
C HIS A 498 27.16 10.07 7.25
N LEU A 499 27.03 8.87 6.67
CA LEU A 499 26.37 8.67 5.38
C LEU A 499 25.00 9.34 5.34
N LEU A 500 24.13 9.06 6.32
CA LEU A 500 22.78 9.60 6.35
C LEU A 500 22.74 11.13 6.52
N LEU A 501 23.52 11.65 7.47
CA LEU A 501 23.50 13.07 7.85
C LEU A 501 24.23 13.97 6.85
N VAL A 502 25.36 13.51 6.32
CA VAL A 502 26.25 14.29 5.45
C VAL A 502 25.90 14.09 3.97
N GLY A 503 25.51 12.87 3.58
CA GLY A 503 25.08 12.56 2.22
C GLY A 503 25.92 11.52 1.50
N HIS A 504 27.15 11.25 1.97
CA HIS A 504 28.10 10.34 1.32
C HIS A 504 28.86 9.46 2.32
N LYS A 505 29.42 8.36 1.82
CA LYS A 505 30.28 7.47 2.62
C LYS A 505 31.53 8.24 3.08
N PRO A 506 31.85 8.26 4.39
CA PRO A 506 33.00 9.01 4.88
C PRO A 506 34.31 8.40 4.40
N SER A 507 35.27 9.26 4.07
CA SER A 507 36.69 8.93 4.09
C SER A 507 37.18 8.69 5.54
N ALA A 508 38.37 8.11 5.69
CA ALA A 508 38.94 7.86 7.02
C ALA A 508 39.13 9.16 7.85
N ASP A 509 39.50 10.26 7.19
CA ASP A 509 39.69 11.56 7.86
C ASP A 509 38.35 12.21 8.23
N GLU A 510 37.35 12.13 7.36
CA GLU A 510 35.98 12.60 7.66
C GLU A 510 35.37 11.81 8.82
N LEU A 511 35.52 10.48 8.81
CA LEU A 511 35.03 9.63 9.89
C LEU A 511 35.71 10.00 11.21
N LYS A 512 37.04 10.15 11.20
CA LYS A 512 37.81 10.55 12.39
C LYS A 512 37.38 11.92 12.91
N HIS A 513 37.16 12.88 12.02
CA HIS A 513 36.68 14.22 12.39
C HIS A 513 35.27 14.15 12.99
N PHE A 514 34.37 13.45 12.32
CA PHE A 514 32.99 13.25 12.77
C PHE A 514 32.94 12.58 14.14
N GLN A 515 33.72 11.52 14.37
CA GLN A 515 33.84 10.86 15.67
C GLN A 515 34.35 11.82 16.76
N ALA A 516 35.37 12.64 16.46
CA ALA A 516 35.90 13.62 17.40
C ALA A 516 34.87 14.69 17.78
N GLU A 517 34.07 15.18 16.81
CA GLU A 517 32.96 16.09 17.07
C GLU A 517 31.88 15.44 17.96
N LEU A 518 31.50 14.19 17.67
CA LEU A 518 30.53 13.47 18.50
C LEU A 518 31.03 13.28 19.93
N VAL A 519 32.29 12.88 20.11
CA VAL A 519 32.91 12.71 21.43
C VAL A 519 32.90 14.02 22.21
N ALA A 520 33.26 15.14 21.57
CA ALA A 520 33.25 16.46 22.21
C ALA A 520 31.84 16.88 22.69
N GLU A 521 30.80 16.39 22.03
CA GLU A 521 29.41 16.75 22.32
C GLU A 521 28.68 15.78 23.26
N ARG A 522 29.30 14.70 23.75
CA ARG A 522 28.62 13.71 24.62
C ARG A 522 28.09 14.28 25.94
N LYS A 523 28.74 15.34 26.47
CA LYS A 523 28.41 15.86 27.81
C LYS A 523 27.08 16.62 27.82
N LEU A 524 26.28 16.39 28.87
CA LEU A 524 24.99 17.05 29.06
C LEU A 524 25.13 18.36 29.86
N PRO A 525 24.33 19.38 29.52
CA PRO A 525 24.27 20.61 30.29
C PRO A 525 23.53 20.42 31.62
N GLU A 526 23.89 21.23 32.62
CA GLU A 526 23.40 21.12 34.01
C GLU A 526 21.87 21.07 34.16
N PRO A 527 21.05 21.85 33.42
CA PRO A 527 19.59 21.74 33.52
C PRO A 527 19.05 20.35 33.14
N VAL A 528 19.65 19.70 32.14
CA VAL A 528 19.26 18.34 31.73
C VAL A 528 19.71 17.33 32.79
N LEU A 529 20.92 17.46 33.33
CA LEU A 529 21.41 16.62 34.42
C LEU A 529 20.48 16.70 35.65
N ASN A 530 20.05 17.90 36.02
CA ASN A 530 19.16 18.10 37.17
C ASN A 530 17.77 17.50 36.95
N PHE A 531 17.25 17.57 35.72
CA PHE A 531 16.03 16.84 35.36
C PHE A 531 16.22 15.32 35.45
N LEU A 532 17.33 14.79 34.93
CA LEU A 532 17.57 13.34 34.94
C LEU A 532 17.79 12.79 36.35
N LYS A 533 18.38 13.54 37.28
CA LYS A 533 18.57 13.12 38.68
C LYS A 533 17.26 12.73 39.36
N THR A 534 16.16 13.39 39.03
CA THR A 534 14.83 13.11 39.60
C THR A 534 13.95 12.22 38.70
N SER A 535 14.41 11.92 37.48
CA SER A 535 13.63 11.17 36.50
C SER A 535 13.40 9.70 36.86
N GLY A 536 14.36 9.06 37.54
CA GLY A 536 14.25 7.66 37.97
C GLY A 536 13.09 7.44 38.92
N ASP A 537 12.84 8.36 39.86
CA ASP A 537 11.68 8.28 40.76
C ASP A 537 10.35 8.37 40.00
N LEU A 538 10.28 9.17 38.93
CA LEU A 538 9.08 9.27 38.10
C LEU A 538 8.79 7.94 37.39
N VAL A 539 9.82 7.27 36.88
CA VAL A 539 9.70 5.96 36.21
C VAL A 539 9.37 4.86 37.22
N ASN A 540 10.09 4.82 38.34
CA ASN A 540 9.88 3.82 39.40
C ASN A 540 8.51 3.94 40.09
N HIS A 541 7.90 5.14 40.11
CA HIS A 541 6.53 5.36 40.58
C HIS A 541 5.47 5.28 39.46
N HIS A 542 5.84 4.81 38.26
CA HIS A 542 4.95 4.72 37.09
C HIS A 542 4.24 6.03 36.73
N SER A 543 4.82 7.17 37.12
CA SER A 543 4.34 8.51 36.76
C SER A 543 4.85 8.97 35.40
N ALA A 544 5.92 8.34 34.91
CA ALA A 544 6.48 8.52 33.57
C ALA A 544 7.01 7.19 33.02
N VAL A 545 7.27 7.15 31.72
CA VAL A 545 8.01 6.06 31.06
C VAL A 545 9.27 6.60 30.41
N PRO A 546 10.31 5.77 30.15
CA PRO A 546 11.60 6.24 29.64
C PRO A 546 11.52 7.12 28.38
N MET A 547 10.64 6.81 27.44
CA MET A 547 10.41 7.64 26.25
C MET A 547 9.92 9.06 26.57
N ASP A 548 9.13 9.26 27.63
CA ASP A 548 8.68 10.60 28.04
C ASP A 548 9.81 11.41 28.69
N ILE A 549 10.67 10.74 29.45
CA ILE A 549 11.87 11.36 30.03
C ILE A 549 12.82 11.78 28.91
N LEU A 550 13.10 10.89 27.96
CA LEU A 550 13.95 11.19 26.81
C LEU A 550 13.39 12.34 25.96
N ARG A 551 12.09 12.31 25.62
CA ARG A 551 11.40 13.40 24.91
C ARG A 551 11.58 14.74 25.64
N THR A 552 11.40 14.75 26.96
CA THR A 552 11.49 15.96 27.77
C THR A 552 12.93 16.47 27.84
N ALA A 553 13.92 15.59 28.02
CA ALA A 553 15.33 15.95 28.00
C ALA A 553 15.75 16.57 26.66
N VAL A 554 15.32 16.01 25.53
CA VAL A 554 15.54 16.57 24.19
C VAL A 554 14.86 17.94 24.04
N SER A 555 13.65 18.11 24.58
CA SER A 555 12.98 19.42 24.59
C SER A 555 13.75 20.46 25.41
N ILE A 556 14.31 20.08 26.56
CA ILE A 556 15.18 20.95 27.36
C ILE A 556 16.45 21.31 26.57
N LEU A 557 17.07 20.36 25.87
CA LEU A 557 18.24 20.63 25.02
C LEU A 557 17.96 21.71 23.97
N GLY A 558 16.77 21.70 23.36
CA GLY A 558 16.38 22.75 22.40
C GLY A 558 16.39 24.16 22.99
N HIS A 559 16.11 24.34 24.28
CA HIS A 559 16.19 25.66 24.93
C HIS A 559 17.62 26.12 25.20
N LEU A 560 18.58 25.20 25.19
CA LEU A 560 19.98 25.44 25.54
C LEU A 560 20.90 25.48 24.31
N ASP A 561 20.42 25.00 23.16
CA ASP A 561 21.14 25.06 21.90
C ASP A 561 21.03 26.46 21.28
N GLN A 562 22.18 27.10 21.03
CA GLN A 562 22.25 28.45 20.47
C GLN A 562 21.77 28.50 19.01
N ASP A 563 21.90 27.39 18.28
CA ASP A 563 21.52 27.25 16.88
C ASP A 563 20.06 26.75 16.75
N CYS A 564 19.33 26.59 17.86
CA CYS A 564 18.01 25.97 17.90
C CYS A 564 17.08 26.56 16.84
N GLN A 565 16.94 27.88 16.81
CA GLN A 565 16.03 28.59 15.89
C GLN A 565 16.60 28.79 14.47
N ASP A 566 17.85 28.39 14.21
CA ASP A 566 18.47 28.49 12.88
C ASP A 566 18.27 27.20 12.08
N ASN A 567 17.47 27.27 11.02
CA ASN A 567 17.18 26.14 10.15
C ASN A 567 18.10 26.05 8.92
N SER A 568 19.21 26.79 8.88
CA SER A 568 20.23 26.64 7.84
C SER A 568 20.79 25.21 7.81
N PRO A 569 21.24 24.72 6.63
CA PRO A 569 21.85 23.40 6.51
C PRO A 569 22.98 23.17 7.52
N GLU A 570 23.86 24.16 7.69
CA GLU A 570 25.02 24.09 8.57
C GLU A 570 24.62 24.02 10.05
N ALA A 571 23.65 24.84 10.47
CA ALA A 571 23.12 24.82 11.83
C ALA A 571 22.41 23.50 12.13
N ASN A 572 21.59 23.00 11.19
CA ASN A 572 20.90 21.73 11.37
C ASN A 572 21.88 20.57 11.48
N LEU A 573 22.92 20.49 10.64
CA LEU A 573 23.93 19.44 10.74
C LEU A 573 24.65 19.45 12.09
N LYS A 574 25.01 20.64 12.61
CA LYS A 574 25.59 20.78 13.96
C LYS A 574 24.63 20.31 15.05
N LYS A 575 23.36 20.73 15.00
CA LYS A 575 22.32 20.27 15.94
C LYS A 575 22.12 18.75 15.87
N SER A 576 22.14 18.16 14.68
CA SER A 576 22.04 16.71 14.49
C SER A 576 23.19 15.97 15.15
N LYS A 577 24.43 16.42 14.97
CA LYS A 577 25.61 15.84 15.64
C LYS A 577 25.51 15.97 17.17
N ARG A 578 25.06 17.12 17.70
CA ARG A 578 24.84 17.32 19.14
C ARG A 578 23.78 16.38 19.70
N LEU A 579 22.63 16.25 19.03
CA LEU A 579 21.58 15.33 19.47
C LEU A 579 22.03 13.88 19.40
N LEU A 580 22.65 13.47 18.30
CA LEU A 580 23.25 12.14 18.15
C LEU A 580 24.20 11.84 19.31
N ALA A 581 25.12 12.76 19.65
CA ALA A 581 26.07 12.59 20.74
C ALA A 581 25.44 12.56 22.14
N LYS A 582 24.41 13.39 22.40
CA LYS A 582 23.83 13.59 23.74
C LYS A 582 22.76 12.56 24.10
N ILE A 583 22.04 12.00 23.13
CA ILE A 583 20.95 11.03 23.39
C ILE A 583 21.44 9.78 24.15
N PRO A 584 22.56 9.12 23.77
CA PRO A 584 23.11 8.02 24.56
C PRO A 584 23.40 8.38 26.01
N THR A 585 23.91 9.60 26.25
CA THR A 585 24.18 10.10 27.61
C THR A 585 22.89 10.28 28.41
N ILE A 586 21.82 10.77 27.77
CA ILE A 586 20.49 10.88 28.40
C ILE A 586 19.99 9.48 28.80
N ILE A 587 20.09 8.50 27.90
CA ILE A 587 19.64 7.12 28.13
C ILE A 587 20.40 6.51 29.31
N GLY A 588 21.74 6.61 29.31
CA GLY A 588 22.56 6.06 30.39
C GLY A 588 22.29 6.70 31.74
N HIS A 589 22.25 8.03 31.82
CA HIS A 589 21.94 8.72 33.08
C HIS A 589 20.51 8.47 33.56
N MET A 590 19.54 8.37 32.64
CA MET A 590 18.18 7.95 32.98
C MET A 590 18.19 6.54 33.59
N GLN A 591 18.91 5.59 32.98
CA GLN A 591 19.03 4.23 33.52
C GLN A 591 19.73 4.21 34.88
N ASN A 592 20.81 4.98 35.06
CA ASN A 592 21.48 5.10 36.35
C ASN A 592 20.54 5.68 37.41
N SER A 593 19.73 6.69 37.07
CA SER A 593 18.72 7.24 37.98
C SER A 593 17.64 6.21 38.35
N ILE A 594 17.15 5.43 37.38
CA ILE A 594 16.20 4.32 37.60
C ILE A 594 16.80 3.30 38.58
N ASP A 595 18.05 2.92 38.38
CA ASP A 595 18.78 1.94 39.21
C ASP A 595 19.31 2.52 40.53
N ARG A 596 19.11 3.82 40.78
CA ARG A 596 19.68 4.55 41.93
C ARG A 596 21.21 4.46 42.01
N ARG A 597 21.87 4.42 40.84
CA ARG A 597 23.32 4.49 40.68
C ARG A 597 23.75 5.94 40.42
N ASP A 598 25.00 6.24 40.74
CA ASP A 598 25.62 7.49 40.35
C ASP A 598 25.73 7.61 38.82
N PHE A 599 25.75 8.84 38.32
CA PHE A 599 25.93 9.10 36.90
C PHE A 599 27.36 8.72 36.49
N VAL A 600 27.45 7.96 35.40
CA VAL A 600 28.71 7.53 34.77
C VAL A 600 29.05 8.55 33.69
N GLU A 601 30.25 9.13 33.69
CA GLU A 601 30.66 10.07 32.65
C GLU A 601 30.92 9.33 31.33
N PRO A 602 30.62 9.93 30.15
CA PRO A 602 30.90 9.32 28.87
C PRO A 602 32.40 9.11 28.65
N ASP A 603 32.79 7.96 28.09
CA ASP A 603 34.19 7.62 27.81
C ASP A 603 34.57 8.04 26.40
N ALA A 604 35.54 8.95 26.27
CA ALA A 604 36.00 9.49 24.99
C ALA A 604 36.69 8.45 24.09
N ASN A 605 37.14 7.31 24.64
CA ASN A 605 37.87 6.27 23.90
C ASN A 605 36.95 5.18 23.35
N LEU A 606 35.68 5.17 23.73
CA LEU A 606 34.71 4.19 23.26
C LEU A 606 33.99 4.69 21.99
N SER A 607 33.73 3.75 21.06
CA SER A 607 32.82 3.97 19.93
C SER A 607 31.44 4.39 20.43
N HIS A 608 30.60 4.92 19.54
CA HIS A 608 29.26 5.37 19.87
C HIS A 608 28.42 4.24 20.51
N SER A 609 28.44 3.06 19.88
CA SER A 609 27.75 1.85 20.32
C SER A 609 28.28 1.33 21.66
N ALA A 610 29.60 1.33 21.85
CA ALA A 610 30.23 0.92 23.11
C ALA A 610 29.95 1.90 24.25
N ASN A 611 30.00 3.21 23.96
CA ASN A 611 29.69 4.25 24.95
C ASN A 611 28.22 4.18 25.39
N LEU A 612 27.28 3.92 24.48
CA LEU A 612 25.86 3.75 24.84
C LEU A 612 25.68 2.60 25.86
N LEU A 613 26.29 1.44 25.60
CA LEU A 613 26.25 0.31 26.55
C LEU A 613 26.91 0.65 27.88
N TYR A 614 28.14 1.19 27.83
CA TYR A 614 28.90 1.59 29.01
C TYR A 614 28.13 2.57 29.89
N MET A 615 27.46 3.55 29.29
CA MET A 615 26.68 4.55 30.01
C MET A 615 25.46 3.96 30.71
N MET A 616 24.83 2.91 30.13
CA MET A 616 23.71 2.22 30.76
C MET A 616 24.15 1.25 31.85
N THR A 617 25.27 0.54 31.69
CA THR A 617 25.68 -0.53 32.62
C THR A 617 26.68 -0.06 33.68
N GLY A 618 27.48 0.96 33.38
CA GLY A 618 28.66 1.37 34.16
C GLY A 618 29.87 0.44 33.99
N GLU A 619 29.79 -0.55 33.11
CA GLU A 619 30.82 -1.57 32.88
C GLU A 619 31.28 -1.53 31.42
N GLN A 620 32.57 -1.77 31.17
CA GLN A 620 33.05 -1.84 29.78
C GLN A 620 32.42 -3.04 29.05
N PRO A 621 31.74 -2.82 27.92
CA PRO A 621 31.09 -3.90 27.19
C PRO A 621 32.11 -4.81 26.50
N SER A 622 31.78 -6.09 26.32
CA SER A 622 32.59 -7.00 25.52
C SER A 622 32.53 -6.63 24.03
N GLU A 623 33.53 -7.05 23.25
CA GLU A 623 33.57 -6.81 21.81
C GLU A 623 32.32 -7.36 21.10
N GLU A 624 31.83 -8.52 21.51
CA GLU A 624 30.60 -9.11 20.96
C GLU A 624 29.38 -8.24 21.27
N ALA A 625 29.23 -7.76 22.51
CA ALA A 625 28.12 -6.89 22.88
C ALA A 625 28.16 -5.57 22.11
N VAL A 626 29.35 -5.01 21.90
CA VAL A 626 29.55 -3.81 21.07
C VAL A 626 29.12 -4.08 19.63
N LYS A 627 29.56 -5.19 19.02
CA LYS A 627 29.20 -5.50 17.62
C LYS A 627 27.69 -5.71 17.46
N VAL A 628 27.03 -6.39 18.39
CA VAL A 628 25.56 -6.58 18.34
C VAL A 628 24.84 -5.24 18.48
N MET A 629 25.27 -4.38 19.41
CA MET A 629 24.69 -3.04 19.57
C MET A 629 24.88 -2.22 18.30
N ASP A 630 26.10 -2.20 17.76
CA ASP A 630 26.45 -1.44 16.57
C ASP A 630 25.60 -1.82 15.35
N VAL A 631 25.47 -3.12 15.06
CA VAL A 631 24.60 -3.59 13.99
C VAL A 631 23.14 -3.23 14.28
N SER A 632 22.66 -3.36 15.51
CA SER A 632 21.28 -2.97 15.84
C SER A 632 21.02 -1.48 15.58
N LEU A 633 22.00 -0.61 15.86
CA LEU A 633 21.89 0.81 15.58
C LEU A 633 21.90 1.10 14.07
N VAL A 634 22.68 0.35 13.27
CA VAL A 634 22.62 0.44 11.79
C VAL A 634 21.23 0.05 11.26
N LEU A 635 20.68 -1.08 11.71
CA LEU A 635 19.39 -1.60 11.24
C LEU A 635 18.21 -0.68 11.60
N TYR A 636 18.33 0.10 12.67
CA TYR A 636 17.30 1.07 13.06
C TYR A 636 17.50 2.47 12.47
N ALA A 637 18.64 2.78 11.85
CA ALA A 637 19.05 4.16 11.57
C ALA A 637 18.03 4.95 10.74
N GLU A 638 17.42 4.32 9.73
CA GLU A 638 16.44 4.96 8.86
C GLU A 638 15.44 3.95 8.29
N HIS A 639 14.21 4.37 7.97
CA HIS A 639 13.19 3.49 7.38
C HIS A 639 12.07 4.25 6.63
N ASP A 640 12.44 5.16 5.73
CA ASP A 640 11.56 6.01 4.92
C ASP A 640 10.52 6.78 5.77
N TYR A 641 9.40 7.23 5.20
CA TYR A 641 8.33 7.99 5.85
C TYR A 641 7.45 7.12 6.79
N ASN A 642 8.10 6.32 7.63
CA ASN A 642 7.47 5.71 8.80
C ASN A 642 6.88 6.81 9.72
N ALA A 643 5.97 6.43 10.63
CA ALA A 643 5.15 7.41 11.36
C ALA A 643 5.96 8.49 12.11
N SER A 644 7.10 8.16 12.70
CA SER A 644 7.94 9.13 13.42
C SER A 644 8.74 10.04 12.48
N THR A 645 9.31 9.49 11.40
CA THR A 645 9.96 10.28 10.35
C THR A 645 8.93 11.22 9.69
N PHE A 646 7.76 10.72 9.31
CA PHE A 646 6.73 11.57 8.72
C PHE A 646 6.21 12.64 9.69
N SER A 647 6.09 12.34 10.98
CA SER A 647 5.74 13.35 12.00
C SER A 647 6.80 14.46 12.10
N SER A 648 8.08 14.10 12.09
CA SER A 648 9.16 15.08 12.13
C SER A 648 9.16 15.97 10.88
N ARG A 649 8.90 15.38 9.71
CA ARG A 649 8.74 16.12 8.45
C ARG A 649 7.53 17.03 8.44
N VAL A 650 6.38 16.62 9.00
CA VAL A 650 5.20 17.49 9.12
C VAL A 650 5.52 18.72 9.99
N ILE A 651 6.24 18.54 11.09
CA ILE A 651 6.66 19.64 11.99
C ILE A 651 7.69 20.54 11.30
N ALA A 652 8.73 19.96 10.68
CA ALA A 652 9.70 20.71 9.88
C ALA A 652 9.03 21.44 8.69
N GLY A 653 7.97 20.85 8.13
CA GLY A 653 7.12 21.40 7.07
C GLY A 653 6.49 22.75 7.42
N THR A 654 6.32 23.03 8.72
CA THR A 654 5.85 24.34 9.22
C THR A 654 7.00 25.33 9.47
N LEU A 655 8.23 25.00 9.05
CA LEU A 655 9.48 25.69 9.37
C LEU A 655 9.82 25.72 10.87
N SER A 656 9.31 24.76 11.64
CA SER A 656 9.71 24.59 13.04
C SER A 656 11.15 24.10 13.15
N ASP A 657 11.79 24.32 14.30
CA ASP A 657 13.17 23.88 14.51
C ASP A 657 13.33 22.35 14.60
N LEU A 658 14.58 21.91 14.38
CA LEU A 658 14.98 20.50 14.44
C LEU A 658 14.71 19.84 15.79
N HIS A 659 14.90 20.52 16.93
CA HIS A 659 14.65 19.92 18.26
C HIS A 659 13.15 19.70 18.49
N GLY A 660 12.31 20.64 18.05
CA GLY A 660 10.86 20.50 18.03
C GLY A 660 10.39 19.34 17.17
N ALA A 661 10.94 19.21 15.96
CA ALA A 661 10.64 18.10 15.06
C ALA A 661 11.06 16.73 15.64
N VAL A 662 12.26 16.63 16.22
CA VAL A 662 12.72 15.41 16.91
C VAL A 662 11.86 15.10 18.13
N THR A 663 11.45 16.10 18.91
CA THR A 663 10.57 15.94 20.07
C THR A 663 9.24 15.31 19.65
N GLY A 664 8.65 15.75 18.54
CA GLY A 664 7.45 15.13 17.94
C GLY A 664 7.71 13.72 17.43
N ALA A 665 8.87 13.48 16.83
CA ALA A 665 9.28 12.16 16.34
C ALA A 665 9.38 11.13 17.48
N ILE A 666 9.98 11.50 18.61
CA ILE A 666 10.07 10.66 19.81
C ILE A 666 8.67 10.32 20.33
N ALA A 667 7.76 11.30 20.36
CA ALA A 667 6.38 11.07 20.79
C ALA A 667 5.63 10.10 19.86
N ALA A 668 5.86 10.18 18.54
CA ALA A 668 5.28 9.25 17.57
C ALA A 668 5.91 7.84 17.66
N LEU A 669 7.23 7.75 17.89
CA LEU A 669 7.94 6.47 18.00
C LEU A 669 7.53 5.66 19.24
N LYS A 670 7.19 6.34 20.34
CA LYS A 670 6.73 5.73 21.60
C LYS A 670 5.53 4.78 21.42
N GLY A 671 4.66 5.04 20.45
CA GLY A 671 3.42 4.27 20.28
C GLY A 671 3.68 2.77 20.03
N PRO A 672 2.85 1.86 20.57
CA PRO A 672 3.05 0.42 20.42
C PRO A 672 2.88 -0.07 18.96
N LEU A 673 2.18 0.69 18.12
CA LEU A 673 2.05 0.40 16.67
C LEU A 673 3.24 0.93 15.84
N HIS A 674 4.30 1.40 16.51
CA HIS A 674 5.54 1.87 15.90
C HIS A 674 6.73 1.31 16.69
N GLY A 675 7.68 2.13 17.15
CA GLY A 675 8.90 1.66 17.83
C GLY A 675 8.67 1.00 19.20
N GLY A 676 7.56 1.30 19.88
CA GLY A 676 7.18 0.62 21.14
C GLY A 676 6.86 -0.87 20.96
N ALA A 677 6.87 -1.39 19.72
CA ALA A 677 6.65 -2.80 19.43
C ALA A 677 7.77 -3.71 19.96
N ASN A 678 9.01 -3.22 20.11
CA ASN A 678 10.12 -4.04 20.61
C ASN A 678 9.98 -4.37 22.11
N GLU A 679 9.52 -3.42 22.94
CA GLU A 679 9.16 -3.63 24.34
C GLU A 679 7.97 -4.58 24.44
N ALA A 680 6.91 -4.29 23.66
CA ALA A 680 5.68 -5.07 23.70
C ALA A 680 5.84 -6.51 23.18
N ALA A 681 6.80 -6.75 22.27
CA ALA A 681 7.18 -8.10 21.84
C ALA A 681 7.79 -8.91 22.99
N MET A 682 8.64 -8.30 23.81
CA MET A 682 9.20 -8.97 25.00
C MET A 682 8.15 -9.17 26.10
N ASP A 683 7.25 -8.23 26.32
CA ASP A 683 6.14 -8.40 27.25
C ASP A 683 5.25 -9.59 26.84
N MET A 684 4.97 -9.72 25.54
CA MET A 684 4.23 -10.84 24.97
C MET A 684 4.96 -12.17 25.20
N LEU A 685 6.26 -12.26 24.92
CA LEU A 685 7.04 -13.49 25.15
C LEU A 685 7.11 -13.83 26.65
N ALA A 686 7.22 -12.84 27.52
CA ALA A 686 7.19 -13.03 28.97
C ALA A 686 5.83 -13.55 29.45
N GLU A 687 4.73 -13.02 28.93
CA GLU A 687 3.37 -13.51 29.19
C GLU A 687 3.20 -14.97 28.78
N ILE A 688 3.64 -15.33 27.56
CA ILE A 688 3.58 -16.72 27.09
C ILE A 688 4.34 -17.63 28.06
N ARG A 689 5.58 -17.30 28.42
CA ARG A 689 6.38 -18.09 29.37
C ARG A 689 5.71 -18.24 30.74
N ASN A 690 5.07 -17.18 31.24
CA ASN A 690 4.36 -17.20 32.51
C ASN A 690 3.15 -18.15 32.46
N ASP A 691 2.42 -18.16 31.35
CA ASP A 691 1.20 -18.96 31.20
C ASP A 691 1.49 -20.45 30.96
N ILE A 692 2.51 -20.77 30.16
CA ILE A 692 2.77 -22.17 29.73
C ILE A 692 3.90 -22.86 30.50
N GLY A 693 4.74 -22.08 31.19
CA GLY A 693 5.98 -22.51 31.84
C GLY A 693 7.23 -22.37 30.96
N HIS A 694 8.40 -22.74 31.50
CA HIS A 694 9.72 -22.54 30.87
C HIS A 694 10.21 -23.72 30.02
N GLU A 695 9.37 -24.71 29.74
CA GLU A 695 9.75 -25.93 28.98
C GLU A 695 9.44 -25.85 27.49
N ASN A 696 8.87 -24.73 27.00
CA ASN A 696 8.52 -24.52 25.58
C ASN A 696 7.75 -25.69 24.96
N ASP A 697 6.71 -26.16 25.64
CA ASP A 697 5.83 -27.22 25.12
C ASP A 697 5.01 -26.69 23.92
N ASP A 698 5.31 -27.20 22.72
CA ASP A 698 4.68 -26.78 21.46
C ASP A 698 3.14 -26.83 21.51
N ALA A 699 2.55 -27.82 22.19
CA ALA A 699 1.09 -27.93 22.28
C ALA A 699 0.50 -26.82 23.15
N LYS A 700 1.22 -26.37 24.19
CA LYS A 700 0.80 -25.24 25.01
C LYS A 700 1.01 -23.90 24.30
N ILE A 701 2.11 -23.76 23.56
CA ILE A 701 2.36 -22.57 22.74
C ILE A 701 1.25 -22.43 21.69
N ASP A 702 0.93 -23.50 20.95
CA ASP A 702 -0.17 -23.48 19.98
C ASP A 702 -1.50 -23.14 20.64
N ALA A 703 -1.84 -23.75 21.78
CA ALA A 703 -3.08 -23.43 22.51
C ALA A 703 -3.16 -21.95 22.94
N TRP A 704 -2.06 -21.37 23.40
CA TRP A 704 -1.98 -19.94 23.74
C TRP A 704 -2.20 -19.08 22.48
N MET A 705 -1.54 -19.42 21.38
CA MET A 705 -1.65 -18.72 20.10
C MET A 705 -3.06 -18.81 19.52
N GLN A 706 -3.71 -19.98 19.55
CA GLN A 706 -5.10 -20.15 19.14
C GLN A 706 -6.04 -19.28 19.96
N THR A 707 -5.80 -19.17 21.26
CA THR A 707 -6.58 -18.30 22.15
C THR A 707 -6.39 -16.83 21.78
N ALA A 708 -5.15 -16.40 21.51
CA ALA A 708 -4.87 -15.05 21.04
C ALA A 708 -5.57 -14.76 19.69
N PHE A 709 -5.57 -15.71 18.75
CA PHE A 709 -6.25 -15.59 17.46
C PHE A 709 -7.77 -15.52 17.61
N ALA A 710 -8.36 -16.39 18.43
CA ALA A 710 -9.81 -16.40 18.69
C ALA A 710 -10.26 -15.06 19.30
N ASN A 711 -9.43 -14.48 20.17
CA ASN A 711 -9.68 -13.18 20.80
C ASN A 711 -9.29 -11.98 19.93
N LYS A 712 -8.85 -12.21 18.68
CA LYS A 712 -8.39 -11.16 17.74
C LYS A 712 -7.29 -10.26 18.33
N ARG A 713 -6.44 -10.81 19.20
CA ARG A 713 -5.33 -10.09 19.82
C ARG A 713 -4.27 -9.80 18.75
N LYS A 714 -3.75 -8.57 18.72
CA LYS A 714 -2.56 -8.22 17.93
C LYS A 714 -1.32 -8.76 18.63
N LEU A 715 -0.49 -9.48 17.89
CA LEU A 715 0.81 -9.98 18.37
C LEU A 715 1.90 -9.01 17.95
N MET A 716 2.64 -8.52 18.94
CA MET A 716 3.60 -7.43 18.78
C MET A 716 4.92 -7.96 18.21
N GLY A 717 5.58 -7.17 17.36
CA GLY A 717 6.76 -7.62 16.60
C GLY A 717 6.44 -8.37 15.30
N PHE A 718 5.18 -8.48 14.91
CA PHE A 718 4.74 -9.14 13.69
C PHE A 718 4.02 -8.20 12.73
N GLY A 719 4.28 -8.39 11.44
CA GLY A 719 3.69 -7.63 10.35
C GLY A 719 4.39 -6.31 10.09
N HIS A 720 4.33 -5.88 8.84
CA HIS A 720 4.95 -4.65 8.39
C HIS A 720 4.12 -3.97 7.29
N ARG A 721 4.19 -2.63 7.23
CA ARG A 721 3.41 -1.82 6.28
C ARG A 721 3.79 -2.14 4.83
N VAL A 722 5.10 -2.14 4.57
CA VAL A 722 5.71 -2.41 3.26
C VAL A 722 6.01 -3.91 3.08
N TYR A 723 6.89 -4.50 3.90
CA TYR A 723 7.22 -5.93 3.81
C TYR A 723 6.02 -6.87 4.08
N LYS A 724 5.63 -7.63 3.07
CA LYS A 724 4.63 -8.71 3.14
C LYS A 724 5.26 -10.11 3.24
N ASN A 725 6.51 -10.26 2.80
CA ASN A 725 7.25 -11.53 2.82
C ASN A 725 8.42 -11.56 3.83
N GLY A 726 8.38 -10.71 4.86
CA GLY A 726 9.42 -10.61 5.89
C GLY A 726 10.31 -9.36 5.78
N ASP A 727 10.74 -8.87 6.93
CA ASP A 727 11.63 -7.70 7.06
C ASP A 727 13.09 -8.10 6.88
N HIS A 728 13.81 -7.45 5.95
CA HIS A 728 15.22 -7.75 5.62
C HIS A 728 16.17 -7.67 6.82
N ARG A 729 15.80 -6.90 7.85
CA ARG A 729 16.63 -6.69 9.04
C ARG A 729 16.42 -7.78 10.09
N ALA A 730 15.25 -8.40 10.12
CA ALA A 730 14.88 -9.37 11.15
C ALA A 730 15.80 -10.60 11.17
N PRO A 731 16.14 -11.25 10.03
CA PRO A 731 17.07 -12.38 10.00
C PRO A 731 18.48 -12.03 10.51
N ILE A 732 18.99 -10.84 10.18
CA ILE A 732 20.32 -10.37 10.61
C ILE A 732 20.38 -10.29 12.13
N LEU A 733 19.39 -9.63 12.73
CA LEU A 733 19.35 -9.42 14.17
C LEU A 733 19.05 -10.72 14.92
N HIS A 734 18.19 -11.57 14.35
CA HIS A 734 17.92 -12.90 14.89
C HIS A 734 19.19 -13.75 14.98
N ALA A 735 20.00 -13.80 13.91
CA ALA A 735 21.24 -14.57 13.88
C ALA A 735 22.25 -14.09 14.94
N LEU A 736 22.41 -12.78 15.09
CA LEU A 736 23.26 -12.19 16.12
C LEU A 736 22.76 -12.49 17.54
N GLY A 737 21.46 -12.33 17.77
CA GLY A 737 20.83 -12.63 19.05
C GLY A 737 20.92 -14.10 19.44
N ARG A 738 20.68 -15.02 18.49
CA ARG A 738 20.80 -16.46 18.71
C ARG A 738 22.21 -16.85 19.13
N LYS A 739 23.23 -16.31 18.45
CA LYS A 739 24.64 -16.53 18.82
C LYS A 739 24.96 -15.98 20.22
N ALA A 740 24.44 -14.80 20.57
CA ALA A 740 24.60 -14.24 21.91
C ALA A 740 23.89 -15.10 22.98
N ALA A 741 22.73 -15.69 22.65
CA ALA A 741 21.98 -16.55 23.55
C ALA A 741 22.73 -17.86 23.82
N GLU A 742 23.30 -18.48 22.79
CA GLU A 742 24.14 -19.67 22.90
C GLU A 742 25.36 -19.45 23.81
N ALA A 743 25.99 -18.27 23.70
CA ALA A 743 27.13 -17.91 24.55
C ALA A 743 26.72 -17.64 26.01
N ARG A 744 25.51 -17.10 26.25
CA ARG A 744 25.06 -16.69 27.60
C ARG A 744 24.44 -17.84 28.40
N GLY A 745 23.79 -18.79 27.73
CA GLY A 745 23.33 -20.03 28.35
C GLY A 745 21.94 -20.50 27.94
N HIS A 746 21.61 -21.72 28.37
CA HIS A 746 20.45 -22.48 27.95
C HIS A 746 19.10 -21.76 28.10
N GLU A 747 18.92 -20.94 29.13
CA GLU A 747 17.67 -20.17 29.34
C GLU A 747 17.42 -19.12 28.25
N PHE A 748 18.47 -18.54 27.67
CA PHE A 748 18.36 -17.59 26.57
C PHE A 748 18.14 -18.31 25.23
N VAL A 749 18.76 -19.48 25.05
CA VAL A 749 18.48 -20.35 23.89
C VAL A 749 17.01 -20.74 23.87
N LYS A 750 16.45 -21.15 25.01
CA LYS A 750 15.00 -21.42 25.16
C LYS A 750 14.13 -20.21 24.82
N LEU A 751 14.55 -18.98 25.13
CA LEU A 751 13.79 -17.79 24.72
C LEU A 751 13.70 -17.67 23.19
N PHE A 752 14.81 -17.92 22.49
CA PHE A 752 14.84 -17.90 21.03
C PHE A 752 14.02 -19.05 20.44
N GLU A 753 14.10 -20.26 20.98
CA GLU A 753 13.27 -21.39 20.54
C GLU A 753 11.78 -21.10 20.70
N LEU A 754 11.37 -20.47 21.80
CA LEU A 754 9.99 -20.00 21.97
C LEU A 754 9.61 -18.99 20.88
N GLY A 755 10.48 -18.00 20.64
CA GLY A 755 10.28 -16.99 19.60
C GLY A 755 10.13 -17.61 18.21
N GLU A 756 10.96 -18.59 17.87
CA GLU A 756 10.94 -19.34 16.61
C GLU A 756 9.65 -20.15 16.47
N THR A 757 9.16 -20.82 17.53
CA THR A 757 7.87 -21.51 17.50
C THR A 757 6.72 -20.54 17.28
N VAL A 758 6.71 -19.40 17.98
CA VAL A 758 5.70 -18.34 17.80
C VAL A 758 5.73 -17.79 16.37
N GLN A 759 6.94 -17.55 15.83
CA GLN A 759 7.14 -17.12 14.45
C GLN A 759 6.58 -18.14 13.45
N ASN A 760 6.94 -19.42 13.60
CA ASN A 760 6.48 -20.49 12.72
C ASN A 760 4.95 -20.59 12.69
N ILE A 761 4.28 -20.45 13.85
CA ILE A 761 2.82 -20.44 13.94
C ILE A 761 2.24 -19.22 13.20
N MET A 762 2.81 -18.04 13.37
CA MET A 762 2.36 -16.82 12.69
C MET A 762 2.51 -16.89 11.17
N GLU A 763 3.64 -17.41 10.69
CA GLU A 763 3.88 -17.57 9.26
C GLU A 763 2.93 -18.59 8.63
N THR A 764 2.81 -19.76 9.25
CA THR A 764 2.01 -20.88 8.70
C THR A 764 0.51 -20.64 8.77
N GLN A 765 0.01 -20.04 9.87
CA GLN A 765 -1.42 -19.90 10.10
C GLN A 765 -1.99 -18.52 9.73
N LYS A 766 -1.16 -17.48 9.73
CA LYS A 766 -1.61 -16.09 9.45
C LYS A 766 -0.91 -15.46 8.25
N SER A 767 0.16 -16.06 7.72
CA SER A 767 1.01 -15.44 6.68
C SER A 767 1.51 -14.05 7.09
N ILE A 768 1.86 -13.91 8.38
CA ILE A 768 2.42 -12.68 8.94
C ILE A 768 3.81 -13.00 9.48
N PHE A 769 4.81 -12.29 8.98
CA PHE A 769 6.22 -12.47 9.30
C PHE A 769 6.67 -11.51 10.42
N PRO A 770 7.74 -11.84 11.16
CA PRO A 770 8.31 -10.92 12.13
C PRO A 770 8.87 -9.67 11.44
N ASN A 771 8.75 -8.53 12.11
CA ASN A 771 9.51 -7.33 11.78
C ASN A 771 10.78 -7.27 12.65
N VAL A 772 11.65 -6.28 12.41
CA VAL A 772 12.92 -6.12 13.14
C VAL A 772 12.76 -6.08 14.67
N ASP A 773 11.63 -5.59 15.18
CA ASP A 773 11.42 -5.35 16.61
C ASP A 773 11.35 -6.67 17.41
N PHE A 774 10.86 -7.76 16.79
CA PHE A 774 10.73 -9.07 17.43
C PHE A 774 12.08 -9.70 17.81
N PRO A 775 13.00 -9.98 16.85
CA PRO A 775 14.34 -10.47 17.20
C PRO A 775 15.15 -9.44 17.99
N CYS A 776 14.88 -8.14 17.82
CA CYS A 776 15.53 -7.10 18.61
C CYS A 776 15.25 -7.24 20.10
N GLY A 777 13.98 -7.39 20.48
CA GLY A 777 13.59 -7.53 21.88
C GLY A 777 14.30 -8.70 22.55
N MET A 778 14.32 -9.87 21.89
CA MET A 778 15.01 -11.06 22.39
C MET A 778 16.53 -10.87 22.48
N THR A 779 17.11 -10.18 21.50
CA THR A 779 18.55 -9.87 21.47
C THR A 779 18.95 -8.96 22.62
N TYR A 780 18.24 -7.85 22.83
CA TYR A 780 18.51 -6.92 23.93
C TYR A 780 18.27 -7.56 25.30
N PHE A 781 17.24 -8.40 25.43
CA PHE A 781 17.01 -9.17 26.64
C PHE A 781 18.18 -10.11 26.94
N THR A 782 18.69 -10.77 25.92
CA THR A 782 19.88 -11.63 26.00
C THR A 782 21.14 -10.85 26.31
N MET A 783 21.23 -9.57 25.95
CA MET A 783 22.32 -8.69 26.36
C MET A 783 22.18 -8.20 27.81
N GLY A 784 21.04 -8.42 28.45
CA GLY A 784 20.75 -7.92 29.80
C GLY A 784 20.35 -6.45 29.84
N ILE A 785 19.94 -5.91 28.69
CA ILE A 785 19.43 -4.54 28.60
C ILE A 785 18.01 -4.52 29.19
N PRO A 786 17.69 -3.57 30.09
CA PRO A 786 16.35 -3.43 30.63
C PRO A 786 15.32 -3.16 29.53
N VAL A 787 14.20 -3.90 29.53
CA VAL A 787 13.11 -3.78 28.53
C VAL A 787 12.67 -2.33 28.31
N PRO A 788 12.46 -1.49 29.35
CA PRO A 788 12.03 -0.10 29.15
C PRO A 788 13.04 0.80 28.40
N GLN A 789 14.26 0.31 28.13
CA GLN A 789 15.28 1.04 27.34
C GLN A 789 15.28 0.68 25.86
N TYR A 790 14.45 -0.25 25.39
CA TYR A 790 14.50 -0.69 23.98
C TYR A 790 14.06 0.41 23.02
N THR A 791 12.93 1.08 23.27
CA THR A 791 12.50 2.20 22.44
C THR A 791 13.46 3.41 22.56
N PRO A 792 13.99 3.77 23.75
CA PRO A 792 15.06 4.76 23.86
C PRO A 792 16.30 4.45 23.01
N ILE A 793 16.77 3.20 22.97
CA ILE A 793 17.89 2.80 22.09
C ILE A 793 17.51 2.98 20.62
N PHE A 794 16.27 2.67 20.25
CA PHE A 794 15.76 2.97 18.90
C PHE A 794 15.88 4.47 18.60
N VAL A 795 15.55 5.38 19.55
CA VAL A 795 15.79 6.83 19.36
C VAL A 795 17.27 7.16 19.13
N ALA A 796 18.18 6.53 19.87
CA ALA A 796 19.63 6.76 19.72
C ALA A 796 20.16 6.40 18.32
N SER A 797 19.52 5.43 17.66
CA SER A 797 19.80 5.09 16.27
C SER A 797 19.07 6.03 15.29
N ARG A 798 17.74 6.09 15.40
CA ARG A 798 16.83 6.74 14.44
C ARG A 798 16.98 8.25 14.37
N ILE A 799 17.63 8.88 15.36
CA ILE A 799 17.96 10.31 15.31
C ILE A 799 18.71 10.69 14.03
N THR A 800 19.55 9.78 13.49
CA THR A 800 20.29 9.97 12.24
C THR A 800 19.34 10.19 11.07
N GLY A 801 18.45 9.23 10.83
CA GLY A 801 17.42 9.28 9.79
C GLY A 801 16.45 10.44 9.95
N TRP A 802 15.94 10.68 11.17
CA TRP A 802 15.06 11.82 11.44
C TRP A 802 15.72 13.16 11.11
N CYS A 803 16.96 13.35 11.54
CA CYS A 803 17.70 14.58 11.26
C CYS A 803 17.94 14.76 9.76
N ALA A 804 18.33 13.71 9.05
CA ALA A 804 18.51 13.74 7.60
C ALA A 804 17.21 14.17 6.90
N HIS A 805 16.05 13.58 7.26
CA HIS A 805 14.77 13.95 6.66
C HIS A 805 14.28 15.34 7.08
N ILE A 806 14.57 15.81 8.30
CA ILE A 806 14.27 17.20 8.70
C ILE A 806 15.08 18.17 7.85
N MET A 807 16.37 17.90 7.63
CA MET A 807 17.23 18.71 6.76
C MET A 807 16.75 18.70 5.31
N GLU A 808 16.41 17.52 4.77
CA GLU A 808 15.82 17.37 3.42
C GLU A 808 14.50 18.15 3.30
N GLN A 809 13.64 18.08 4.32
CA GLN A 809 12.39 18.84 4.35
C GLN A 809 12.63 20.35 4.42
N HIS A 810 13.61 20.84 5.19
CA HIS A 810 13.93 22.28 5.23
C HIS A 810 14.55 22.77 3.92
N ALA A 811 15.37 21.96 3.26
CA ALA A 811 16.01 22.30 2.00
C ALA A 811 15.01 22.43 0.84
N ASN A 812 14.02 21.54 0.77
CA ASN A 812 12.96 21.57 -0.25
C ASN A 812 11.58 21.67 0.40
N ASN A 813 11.35 22.76 1.15
CA ASN A 813 10.19 22.84 2.02
C ASN A 813 8.87 23.12 1.30
N ARG A 814 7.86 22.33 1.66
CA ARG A 814 6.44 22.62 1.42
C ARG A 814 5.62 22.22 2.62
N LEU A 815 4.67 23.08 3.00
CA LEU A 815 3.74 22.80 4.10
C LEU A 815 2.96 21.51 3.83
N ILE A 816 3.13 20.52 4.71
CA ILE A 816 2.37 19.27 4.69
C ILE A 816 1.05 19.49 5.43
N ARG A 817 0.01 19.83 4.66
CA ARG A 817 -1.34 20.10 5.18
C ARG A 817 -2.39 19.37 4.34
N PRO A 818 -2.66 18.09 4.61
CA PRO A 818 -3.72 17.38 3.89
C PRO A 818 -5.09 18.00 4.19
N ARG A 819 -6.02 17.81 3.26
CA ARG A 819 -7.44 18.09 3.50
C ARG A 819 -8.09 16.85 4.11
N VAL A 820 -9.10 17.10 4.91
CA VAL A 820 -9.98 16.06 5.45
C VAL A 820 -11.35 16.19 4.81
N ALA A 821 -12.04 15.07 4.63
CA ALA A 821 -13.47 15.11 4.37
C ALA A 821 -14.17 15.42 5.71
N TYR A 822 -14.85 16.57 5.80
CA TYR A 822 -15.65 16.89 6.99
C TYR A 822 -16.88 15.99 7.01
N THR A 823 -17.10 15.31 8.13
CA THR A 823 -18.20 14.34 8.29
C THR A 823 -19.00 14.56 9.57
N GLY A 824 -18.81 15.73 10.20
CA GLY A 824 -19.64 16.21 11.29
C GLY A 824 -21.00 16.73 10.79
N PRO A 825 -21.83 17.29 11.68
CA PRO A 825 -23.13 17.83 11.31
C PRO A 825 -23.07 18.92 10.25
N ASP A 826 -24.08 18.97 9.37
CA ASP A 826 -24.28 20.10 8.45
C ASP A 826 -24.40 21.43 9.19
N LEU A 827 -24.31 22.54 8.44
CA LEU A 827 -24.41 23.89 8.99
C LEU A 827 -25.63 24.05 9.90
N ARG A 828 -25.39 24.34 11.18
CA ARG A 828 -26.42 24.67 12.18
C ARG A 828 -26.32 26.14 12.56
N SER A 829 -27.46 26.75 12.85
CA SER A 829 -27.51 28.04 13.55
C SER A 829 -27.21 27.81 15.02
N TRP A 830 -26.34 28.63 15.61
CA TRP A 830 -26.05 28.58 17.05
C TRP A 830 -27.24 29.03 17.91
N ASN A 831 -28.16 29.81 17.34
CA ASN A 831 -29.29 30.40 18.05
C ASN A 831 -30.60 29.61 17.89
N ASP A 832 -30.54 28.44 17.25
CA ASP A 832 -31.70 27.55 17.03
C ASP A 832 -31.77 26.43 18.08
#